data_AF-A0A1G1CE13-F1
#
_entry.id   AF-A0A1G1CE13-F1
#
_cell.length_a   1.000
_cell.length_b   1.000
_cell.length_c   1.000
_cell.angle_alpha   90.00
_cell.angle_beta   90.00
_cell.angle_gamma   90.00
#
_symmetry.space_group_name_H-M   'P 1'
#
loop_
_entity.id
_entity.type
_entity.pdbx_description
1 polymer ?
#
loop_
_entity_poly.entity_id
_entity_poly.type
_entity_poly.pdbx_seq_one_letter_code
_entity_poly.pdbx_strand_id
1 'polypeptide(L)'
;MSFKLENRCVRYVIGADGRNLEFVDTGSGVDHLAHDAESHCAVVKKGGREYGASAVEYAGGKLSLKFGRSRVSAVVRVTVKPRYFVFDVESVSGDPDELVFVNIPTTLRVTADEPFSAGTLGLNLQTNVEELPGPQSHPWAACYRGFGLVGAKAGLVTCAYADMREALKGMVTAAPDVPHSSLGGPWAMDSELPYGSYLFGAPTEQNVDGWIDLCRTLGFTQIDFCGSLNYGDYQPFPQMYPSGRKSVKAVIDKLHQAGILAGLHTMSFSIDKRCAWVTPKPDPRLAKERTYTLSRAIGADDTALGLVEPTTELPKYIGYLVRRSMTLQIDDELIEYSTVTDGARRGVSGCKRGACGTQRTAHAKGAKVHHLKECWGCFLPDGDSTLFTEVANRISTCINECGFDFTYLDGLDGAHVIGGEENRWHYGTKFAFEVYRKFKRPTMMEMATFHHHLWFVRSRMQAWDHAVRAHKTFIDIHCLSNEGCRRIFMPRHLGWSRVLAWLDNEHDVTFDDDVEYMWCKGLGTDAGYSLQVVSPDMYAKEPWLHQVTPIVKTYETLRQQKYFPESVKQKLREPGAEFTLVRAPDGEWQFQPMQYARHKVENTDGRTNVWRTHNKFDRQPLMLRIQALMSAGPYAAPDNVVLADFRKRDEFNDRSATETILNSGKLYAFPAAAPGLTAEIRPSKAQVKAGGVSGCWTAANADVGELIGSSAPDDGYSLWDHAERVHRPQKAAWVRIGKRFPQPLDLSQHRGLGVWVYGDGQGELMNFQSASLAHHDTEMDHYVKVDFKGWRYFELIEPDAERFEEYSWPYARCLYQIYRCGTAFQKMVGLNLWYNNVPAGGKVKCYLSPVKALPLVKNKLVRPAVTVNGRTLVFPVEIESGSYLEFYSRDDCRLFGPKREPLGRVKPEGDIPLLAAGENEITFNCGASEAVRPRANVTIISQGGEPLRR
;
A
#
# COMPACT_ATOMS: atom_id res chain seq x y z
N MET A 1 19.79 6.70 46.81
CA MET A 1 20.34 5.36 46.52
C MET A 1 20.00 5.04 45.08
N SER A 2 20.91 4.44 44.32
CA SER A 2 20.70 4.06 42.92
C SER A 2 21.34 2.69 42.65
N PHE A 3 20.89 2.04 41.58
CA PHE A 3 21.34 0.73 41.14
C PHE A 3 21.87 0.84 39.71
N LYS A 4 22.87 0.02 39.40
CA LYS A 4 23.58 0.07 38.12
C LYS A 4 23.47 -1.29 37.43
N LEU A 5 22.95 -1.27 36.20
CA LEU A 5 23.02 -2.37 35.24
C LEU A 5 24.06 -1.99 34.19
N GLU A 6 25.13 -2.77 34.05
CA GLU A 6 26.24 -2.43 33.17
C GLU A 6 26.73 -3.66 32.40
N ASN A 7 27.01 -3.46 31.11
CA ASN A 7 27.73 -4.39 30.27
C ASN A 7 28.94 -3.68 29.61
N ARG A 8 29.52 -4.21 28.52
CA ARG A 8 30.70 -3.58 27.88
C ARG A 8 30.40 -2.31 27.09
N CYS A 9 29.13 -2.04 26.80
CA CYS A 9 28.70 -0.99 25.87
C CYS A 9 27.84 0.08 26.56
N VAL A 10 27.13 -0.26 27.63
CA VAL A 10 26.22 0.67 28.29
C VAL A 10 26.26 0.54 29.80
N ARG A 11 26.03 1.67 30.45
CA ARG A 11 25.74 1.80 31.88
C ARG A 11 24.37 2.43 32.07
N TYR A 12 23.42 1.65 32.58
CA TYR A 12 22.07 2.08 32.89
C TYR A 12 21.91 2.22 34.41
N VAL A 13 21.52 3.41 34.87
CA VAL A 13 21.37 3.75 36.29
C VAL A 13 19.91 4.02 36.62
N ILE A 14 19.42 3.34 37.66
CA ILE A 14 18.03 3.41 38.14
C ILE A 14 18.02 3.93 39.58
N GLY A 15 17.21 4.93 39.88
CA GLY A 15 17.00 5.44 41.24
C GLY A 15 16.27 4.43 42.12
N ALA A 16 16.46 4.51 43.44
CA ALA A 16 15.69 3.67 44.37
C ALA A 16 14.19 3.98 44.37
N ASP A 17 13.79 5.14 43.84
CA ASP A 17 12.41 5.53 43.55
C ASP A 17 11.90 5.00 42.20
N GLY A 18 12.71 4.27 41.43
CA GLY A 18 12.33 3.70 40.13
C GLY A 18 12.59 4.59 38.93
N ARG A 19 13.06 5.82 39.12
CA ARG A 19 13.35 6.74 38.03
C ARG A 19 14.56 6.28 37.21
N ASN A 20 14.49 6.48 35.90
CA ASN A 20 15.66 6.39 35.04
C ASN A 20 16.57 7.59 35.33
N LEU A 21 17.84 7.34 35.64
CA LEU A 21 18.80 8.41 35.97
C LEU A 21 19.81 8.64 34.85
N GLU A 22 20.35 7.57 34.27
CA GLU A 22 21.36 7.65 33.21
C GLU A 22 21.29 6.42 32.30
N PHE A 23 21.51 6.60 30.99
CA PHE A 23 21.69 5.52 30.01
C PHE A 23 22.91 5.83 29.12
N VAL A 24 24.09 5.53 29.66
CA VAL A 24 25.36 6.04 29.16
C VAL A 24 26.07 5.03 28.27
N ASP A 25 26.41 5.44 27.05
CA ASP A 25 27.36 4.71 26.21
C ASP A 25 28.74 4.74 26.88
N THR A 26 29.25 3.58 27.26
CA THR A 26 30.54 3.49 27.97
C THR A 26 31.73 3.83 27.09
N GLY A 27 31.56 3.78 25.75
CA GLY A 27 32.61 4.12 24.80
C GLY A 27 32.81 5.64 24.65
N SER A 28 31.72 6.39 24.48
CA SER A 28 31.77 7.86 24.31
C SER A 28 31.59 8.64 25.62
N GLY A 29 30.99 8.04 26.64
CA GLY A 29 30.56 8.71 27.87
C GLY A 29 29.29 9.54 27.71
N VAL A 30 28.63 9.50 26.54
CA VAL A 30 27.39 10.24 26.27
C VAL A 30 26.21 9.54 26.97
N ASP A 31 25.42 10.32 27.72
CA ASP A 31 24.13 9.89 28.23
C ASP A 31 23.06 10.04 27.14
N HIS A 32 22.46 8.92 26.77
CA HIS A 32 21.40 8.86 25.75
C HIS A 32 20.00 8.82 26.36
N LEU A 33 19.83 8.91 27.68
CA LEU A 33 18.51 8.98 28.30
C LEU A 33 17.81 10.29 27.91
N ALA A 34 16.54 10.21 27.51
CA ALA A 34 15.72 11.40 27.31
C ALA A 34 15.34 12.01 28.68
N HIS A 35 15.70 13.28 28.88
CA HIS A 35 15.47 14.04 30.12
C HIS A 35 14.38 15.11 29.99
N ASP A 36 13.66 15.13 28.87
CA ASP A 36 12.55 16.05 28.61
C ASP A 36 11.31 15.78 29.48
N ALA A 37 11.14 14.52 29.92
CA ALA A 37 10.14 14.12 30.89
C ALA A 37 10.70 13.11 31.91
N GLU A 38 10.14 13.11 33.11
CA GLU A 38 10.44 12.09 34.11
C GLU A 38 10.01 10.71 33.58
N SER A 39 10.93 9.75 33.59
CA SER A 39 10.66 8.37 33.18
C SER A 39 11.06 7.36 34.27
N HIS A 40 10.37 6.23 34.30
CA HIS A 40 10.55 5.16 35.28
C HIS A 40 10.98 3.87 34.60
N CYS A 41 11.87 3.08 35.22
CA CYS A 41 12.42 1.86 34.62
C CYS A 41 11.36 0.79 34.31
N ALA A 42 10.23 0.86 35.01
CA ALA A 42 9.08 -0.02 34.87
C ALA A 42 7.79 0.73 35.23
N VAL A 43 6.69 0.31 34.62
CA VAL A 43 5.37 0.91 34.77
C VAL A 43 4.30 -0.20 34.82
N VAL A 44 3.21 0.02 35.56
CA VAL A 44 2.04 -0.87 35.53
C VAL A 44 0.77 -0.10 35.22
N LYS A 45 -0.14 -0.72 34.46
CA LYS A 45 -1.53 -0.25 34.36
C LYS A 45 -2.44 -1.14 35.18
N LYS A 46 -3.33 -0.51 35.97
CA LYS A 46 -4.33 -1.20 36.77
C LYS A 46 -5.59 -0.35 36.91
N GLY A 47 -6.71 -0.87 36.42
CA GLY A 47 -8.00 -0.18 36.45
C GLY A 47 -7.99 1.10 35.60
N GLY A 48 -7.33 1.05 34.44
CA GLY A 48 -7.22 2.18 33.51
C GLY A 48 -6.31 3.31 33.98
N ARG A 49 -5.56 3.13 35.08
CA ARG A 49 -4.57 4.09 35.59
C ARG A 49 -3.18 3.51 35.52
N GLU A 50 -2.23 4.38 35.22
CA GLU A 50 -0.81 4.07 35.13
C GLU A 50 -0.09 4.43 36.44
N TYR A 51 0.88 3.60 36.84
CA TYR A 51 1.72 3.80 38.02
C TYR A 51 3.17 3.45 37.67
N GLY A 52 4.07 4.43 37.79
CA GLY A 52 5.52 4.18 37.73
C GLY A 52 6.01 3.35 38.92
N ALA A 53 7.13 2.66 38.73
CA ALA A 53 7.87 2.08 39.84
C ALA A 53 8.14 3.18 40.89
N SER A 54 8.02 2.84 42.17
CA SER A 54 8.13 3.81 43.28
C SER A 54 9.13 3.36 44.34
N ALA A 55 9.50 2.08 44.31
CA ALA A 55 10.60 1.51 45.04
C ALA A 55 11.23 0.41 44.21
N VAL A 56 12.55 0.46 44.08
CA VAL A 56 13.35 -0.55 43.37
C VAL A 56 14.44 -1.05 44.31
N GLU A 57 14.69 -2.36 44.25
CA GLU A 57 15.87 -2.98 44.87
C GLU A 57 16.53 -3.89 43.83
N TYR A 58 17.84 -3.77 43.67
CA TYR A 58 18.62 -4.67 42.80
C TYR A 58 19.59 -5.52 43.63
N ALA A 59 19.33 -6.82 43.71
CA ALA A 59 20.17 -7.77 44.45
C ALA A 59 20.13 -9.15 43.79
N GLY A 60 21.28 -9.85 43.74
CA GLY A 60 21.36 -11.22 43.20
C GLY A 60 20.91 -11.34 41.74
N GLY A 61 21.09 -10.28 40.93
CA GLY A 61 20.62 -10.25 39.54
C GLY A 61 19.11 -10.09 39.39
N LYS A 62 18.40 -9.61 40.41
CA LYS A 62 16.94 -9.40 40.39
C LYS A 62 16.58 -7.97 40.73
N LEU A 63 15.72 -7.37 39.93
CA LEU A 63 15.02 -6.11 40.21
C LEU A 63 13.71 -6.42 40.91
N SER A 64 13.59 -6.04 42.18
CA SER A 64 12.33 -6.08 42.91
C SER A 64 11.66 -4.71 42.81
N LEU A 65 10.47 -4.67 42.22
CA LEU A 65 9.73 -3.46 41.86
C LEU A 65 8.46 -3.35 42.70
N LYS A 66 8.17 -2.17 43.25
CA LYS A 66 6.89 -1.84 43.88
C LYS A 66 6.28 -0.61 43.24
N PHE A 67 4.98 -0.67 42.98
CA PHE A 67 4.22 0.37 42.26
C PHE A 67 3.26 1.14 43.19
N GLY A 68 3.73 1.47 44.39
CA GLY A 68 3.08 2.37 45.33
C GLY A 68 1.59 2.10 45.55
N ARG A 69 0.76 3.10 45.22
CA ARG A 69 -0.70 3.09 45.44
C ARG A 69 -1.46 1.99 44.70
N SER A 70 -0.89 1.42 43.63
CA SER A 70 -1.51 0.30 42.91
C SER A 70 -1.52 -1.00 43.71
N ARG A 71 -0.64 -1.09 44.73
CA ARG A 71 -0.34 -2.32 45.51
C ARG A 71 0.17 -3.48 44.64
N VAL A 72 0.70 -3.17 43.47
CA VAL A 72 1.36 -4.15 42.59
C VAL A 72 2.84 -4.24 42.96
N SER A 73 3.39 -5.45 42.88
CA SER A 73 4.83 -5.68 42.90
C SER A 73 5.23 -6.69 41.83
N ALA A 74 6.46 -6.60 41.34
CA ALA A 74 7.01 -7.52 40.37
C ALA A 74 8.49 -7.82 40.68
N VAL A 75 8.95 -9.01 40.30
CA VAL A 75 10.38 -9.37 40.34
C VAL A 75 10.83 -9.70 38.94
N VAL A 76 11.85 -8.98 38.46
CA VAL A 76 12.43 -9.16 37.12
C VAL A 76 13.88 -9.59 37.27
N ARG A 77 14.22 -10.79 36.80
CA ARG A 77 15.62 -11.24 36.72
C ARG A 77 16.32 -10.56 35.55
N VAL A 78 17.51 -10.04 35.79
CA VAL A 78 18.38 -9.43 34.78
C VAL A 78 19.62 -10.29 34.60
N THR A 79 19.80 -10.83 33.39
CA THR A 79 21.02 -11.53 32.98
C THR A 79 21.86 -10.61 32.12
N VAL A 80 23.07 -10.31 32.59
CA VAL A 80 24.01 -9.45 31.86
C VAL A 80 24.85 -10.28 30.88
N LYS A 81 24.91 -9.85 29.62
CA LYS A 81 25.79 -10.38 28.58
C LYS A 81 26.68 -9.24 28.04
N PRO A 82 27.77 -9.53 27.31
CA PRO A 82 28.73 -8.49 26.91
C PRO A 82 28.12 -7.30 26.16
N ARG A 83 27.13 -7.52 25.29
CA ARG A 83 26.50 -6.50 24.42
C ARG A 83 24.97 -6.40 24.57
N TYR A 84 24.39 -7.14 25.51
CA TYR A 84 22.94 -7.10 25.74
C TYR A 84 22.57 -7.53 27.17
N PHE A 85 21.34 -7.25 27.59
CA PHE A 85 20.72 -7.76 28.80
C PHE A 85 19.53 -8.65 28.46
N VAL A 86 19.19 -9.59 29.34
CA VAL A 86 17.93 -10.34 29.27
C VAL A 86 17.13 -10.10 30.55
N PHE A 87 15.89 -9.66 30.40
CA PHE A 87 14.92 -9.43 31.46
C PHE A 87 13.88 -10.55 31.47
N ASP A 88 13.60 -11.12 32.63
CA ASP A 88 12.68 -12.25 32.81
C ASP A 88 11.75 -12.00 34.02
N VAL A 89 10.44 -11.90 33.77
CA VAL A 89 9.45 -11.63 34.81
C VAL A 89 9.19 -12.89 35.63
N GLU A 90 9.78 -12.98 36.83
CA GLU A 90 9.71 -14.17 37.68
C GLU A 90 8.46 -14.22 38.56
N SER A 91 7.96 -13.07 39.01
CA SER A 91 6.71 -12.98 39.76
C SER A 91 6.04 -11.63 39.61
N VAL A 92 4.71 -11.63 39.69
CA VAL A 92 3.88 -10.42 39.74
C VAL A 92 2.79 -10.64 40.77
N SER A 93 2.50 -9.64 41.60
CA SER A 93 1.41 -9.67 42.58
C SER A 93 0.51 -8.44 42.41
N GLY A 94 -0.76 -8.56 42.82
CA GLY A 94 -1.72 -7.45 42.79
C GLY A 94 -2.41 -7.24 41.43
N ASP A 95 -2.37 -8.22 40.53
CA ASP A 95 -3.17 -8.33 39.30
C ASP A 95 -3.22 -7.08 38.42
N PRO A 96 -2.07 -6.56 37.92
CA PRO A 96 -2.10 -5.47 36.94
C PRO A 96 -2.73 -5.94 35.61
N ASP A 97 -3.26 -4.99 34.85
CA ASP A 97 -3.72 -5.20 33.47
C ASP A 97 -2.51 -5.36 32.53
N GLU A 98 -1.45 -4.59 32.80
CA GLU A 98 -0.21 -4.48 32.02
C GLU A 98 0.98 -4.24 32.96
N LEU A 99 2.12 -4.86 32.65
CA LEU A 99 3.43 -4.57 33.25
C LEU A 99 4.43 -4.26 32.15
N VAL A 100 4.90 -3.01 32.10
CA VAL A 100 6.08 -2.59 31.35
C VAL A 100 7.29 -2.83 32.22
N PHE A 101 8.18 -3.74 31.81
CA PHE A 101 9.34 -4.16 32.59
C PHE A 101 10.69 -3.77 31.98
N VAL A 102 10.66 -3.17 30.79
CA VAL A 102 11.76 -2.37 30.23
C VAL A 102 11.14 -1.07 29.72
N ASN A 103 11.61 0.08 30.21
CA ASN A 103 11.10 1.40 29.80
C ASN A 103 12.23 2.44 29.84
N ILE A 104 12.87 2.68 28.69
CA ILE A 104 14.04 3.55 28.59
C ILE A 104 13.84 4.48 27.38
N PRO A 105 13.24 5.67 27.54
CA PRO A 105 13.16 6.64 26.45
C PRO A 105 14.55 7.22 26.16
N THR A 106 14.93 7.35 24.90
CA THR A 106 16.28 7.80 24.52
C THR A 106 16.27 8.98 23.57
N THR A 107 17.43 9.63 23.44
CA THR A 107 17.69 10.68 22.44
C THR A 107 18.33 10.13 21.16
N LEU A 108 18.25 8.81 20.92
CA LEU A 108 18.85 8.17 19.74
C LEU A 108 18.16 8.62 18.45
N ARG A 109 18.94 8.69 17.36
CA ARG A 109 18.45 9.07 16.02
C ARG A 109 17.73 7.92 15.31
N VAL A 110 17.97 6.68 15.73
CA VAL A 110 17.33 5.49 15.19
C VAL A 110 17.73 5.25 13.73
N THR A 111 19.02 5.42 13.44
CA THR A 111 19.56 5.29 12.08
C THR A 111 20.64 4.21 11.99
N ALA A 112 20.83 3.67 10.79
CA ALA A 112 21.75 2.57 10.52
C ALA A 112 23.22 3.00 10.34
N ASP A 113 23.58 4.15 10.89
CA ASP A 113 24.93 4.74 10.94
C ASP A 113 25.25 5.27 12.35
N GLU A 114 24.40 4.99 13.33
CA GLU A 114 24.57 5.52 14.68
C GLU A 114 25.74 4.84 15.41
N PRO A 115 26.65 5.62 16.04
CA PRO A 115 27.85 5.09 16.69
C PRO A 115 27.53 4.28 17.94
N PHE A 116 26.40 4.55 18.58
CA PHE A 116 25.79 3.75 19.64
C PHE A 116 24.31 3.56 19.32
N SER A 117 23.78 2.37 19.57
CA SER A 117 22.38 2.03 19.35
C SER A 117 21.88 1.15 20.48
N ALA A 118 20.60 1.30 20.81
CA ALA A 118 19.89 0.42 21.71
C ALA A 118 18.61 -0.11 21.04
N GLY A 119 18.22 -1.32 21.39
CA GLY A 119 16.97 -1.91 20.92
C GLY A 119 16.52 -3.08 21.79
N THR A 120 15.23 -3.16 22.03
CA THR A 120 14.60 -4.25 22.78
C THR A 120 14.00 -5.27 21.82
N LEU A 121 14.12 -6.57 22.14
CA LEU A 121 13.41 -7.68 21.51
C LEU A 121 12.49 -8.39 22.50
N GLY A 122 11.28 -8.75 22.06
CA GLY A 122 10.45 -9.72 22.76
C GLY A 122 11.00 -11.13 22.54
N LEU A 123 11.39 -11.82 23.62
CA LEU A 123 12.02 -13.14 23.55
C LEU A 123 11.03 -14.29 23.78
N ASN A 124 9.73 -14.00 23.76
CA ASN A 124 8.62 -14.94 23.67
C ASN A 124 7.32 -14.21 23.26
N LEU A 125 6.22 -14.96 23.07
CA LEU A 125 4.91 -14.41 22.67
C LEU A 125 4.16 -13.65 23.78
N GLN A 126 4.62 -13.73 25.03
CA GLN A 126 3.99 -13.02 26.17
C GLN A 126 4.42 -11.55 26.22
N THR A 127 5.61 -11.26 25.70
CA THR A 127 6.19 -9.92 25.68
C THR A 127 5.84 -9.20 24.39
N ASN A 128 5.28 -8.00 24.49
CA ASN A 128 5.15 -7.06 23.39
C ASN A 128 6.32 -6.07 23.37
N VAL A 129 6.73 -5.67 22.18
CA VAL A 129 7.65 -4.56 21.92
C VAL A 129 7.06 -3.74 20.79
N GLU A 130 6.95 -2.43 21.00
CA GLU A 130 6.23 -1.54 20.08
C GLU A 130 7.05 -1.14 18.86
N GLU A 131 8.37 -1.04 18.97
CA GLU A 131 9.25 -0.68 17.87
C GLU A 131 9.84 -1.91 17.15
N LEU A 132 10.13 -1.80 15.86
CA LEU A 132 10.78 -2.90 15.11
C LEU A 132 12.21 -3.14 15.62
N PRO A 133 12.74 -4.37 15.47
CA PRO A 133 14.13 -4.70 15.79
C PRO A 133 15.18 -3.75 15.19
N GLY A 134 16.38 -3.71 15.76
CA GLY A 134 17.43 -2.75 15.39
C GLY A 134 17.48 -1.56 16.36
N PRO A 135 18.06 -0.42 15.98
CA PRO A 135 18.01 0.81 16.77
C PRO A 135 16.56 1.22 17.05
N GLN A 136 16.28 1.67 18.27
CA GLN A 136 14.96 2.12 18.72
C GLN A 136 15.08 3.42 19.49
N SER A 137 14.09 4.30 19.36
CA SER A 137 14.03 5.56 20.13
C SER A 137 13.60 5.29 21.57
N HIS A 138 12.76 4.27 21.76
CA HIS A 138 12.24 3.87 23.04
C HIS A 138 12.39 2.35 23.24
N PRO A 139 13.55 1.89 23.73
CA PRO A 139 13.69 0.55 24.28
C PRO A 139 12.61 0.27 25.34
N TRP A 140 11.61 -0.51 24.93
CA TRP A 140 10.40 -0.73 25.69
C TRP A 140 9.93 -2.19 25.55
N ALA A 141 9.44 -2.79 26.64
CA ALA A 141 8.80 -4.10 26.62
C ALA A 141 7.76 -4.25 27.72
N ALA A 142 6.63 -4.86 27.38
CA ALA A 142 5.54 -5.12 28.31
C ALA A 142 4.93 -6.51 28.15
N CYS A 143 4.27 -6.96 29.22
CA CYS A 143 3.38 -8.11 29.19
C CYS A 143 1.98 -7.72 29.70
N TYR A 144 0.97 -8.48 29.25
CA TYR A 144 -0.43 -8.18 29.49
C TYR A 144 -1.11 -9.35 30.19
N ARG A 145 -2.09 -9.06 31.06
CA ARG A 145 -2.83 -10.11 31.79
C ARG A 145 -3.40 -11.17 30.85
N GLY A 146 -3.92 -10.76 29.69
CA GLY A 146 -4.54 -11.65 28.71
C GLY A 146 -3.60 -12.70 28.10
N PHE A 147 -2.28 -12.45 28.09
CA PHE A 147 -1.28 -13.34 27.49
C PHE A 147 -0.32 -13.95 28.51
N GLY A 148 -0.51 -13.64 29.79
CA GLY A 148 0.34 -14.07 30.90
C GLY A 148 1.43 -13.04 31.22
N LEU A 149 1.57 -12.77 32.52
CA LEU A 149 2.55 -11.79 33.04
C LEU A 149 3.88 -12.46 33.42
N VAL A 150 3.79 -13.60 34.15
CA VAL A 150 4.95 -14.37 34.62
C VAL A 150 5.51 -15.21 33.46
N GLY A 151 6.84 -15.21 33.34
CA GLY A 151 7.56 -15.85 32.25
C GLY A 151 7.81 -14.94 31.04
N ALA A 152 7.28 -13.71 31.02
CA ALA A 152 7.57 -12.74 29.97
C ALA A 152 9.06 -12.40 29.93
N LYS A 153 9.66 -12.45 28.72
CA LYS A 153 11.10 -12.23 28.50
C LYS A 153 11.36 -11.16 27.45
N ALA A 154 12.30 -10.26 27.73
CA ALA A 154 12.80 -9.28 26.77
C ALA A 154 14.33 -9.24 26.75
N GLY A 155 14.91 -8.93 25.60
CA GLY A 155 16.36 -8.72 25.45
C GLY A 155 16.64 -7.28 25.07
N LEU A 156 17.58 -6.60 25.73
CA LEU A 156 18.00 -5.24 25.40
C LEU A 156 19.42 -5.27 24.83
N VAL A 157 19.56 -5.13 23.52
CA VAL A 157 20.87 -5.02 22.86
C VAL A 157 21.36 -3.58 22.88
N THR A 158 22.65 -3.39 23.18
CA THR A 158 23.31 -2.08 23.26
C THR A 158 24.72 -2.18 22.70
N CYS A 159 24.99 -1.56 21.56
CA CYS A 159 26.30 -1.49 20.92
C CYS A 159 26.25 -0.57 19.69
N ALA A 160 27.39 -0.34 19.04
CA ALA A 160 27.40 0.31 17.73
C ALA A 160 26.53 -0.45 16.72
N TYR A 161 25.87 0.27 15.80
CA TYR A 161 25.00 -0.35 14.80
C TYR A 161 25.69 -1.46 14.00
N ALA A 162 26.95 -1.25 13.62
CA ALA A 162 27.77 -2.20 12.88
C ALA A 162 27.97 -3.55 13.59
N ASP A 163 27.91 -3.56 14.93
CA ASP A 163 28.05 -4.74 15.79
C ASP A 163 26.71 -5.38 16.18
N MET A 164 25.62 -4.64 16.01
CA MET A 164 24.30 -4.97 16.57
C MET A 164 23.72 -6.24 15.98
N ARG A 165 23.87 -6.46 14.67
CA ARG A 165 23.35 -7.67 14.00
C ARG A 165 23.91 -8.96 14.60
N GLU A 166 25.22 -9.01 14.86
CA GLU A 166 25.86 -10.18 15.47
C GLU A 166 25.47 -10.35 16.94
N ALA A 167 25.30 -9.25 17.69
CA ALA A 167 24.76 -9.32 19.05
C ALA A 167 23.33 -9.86 19.07
N LEU A 168 22.49 -9.44 18.11
CA LEU A 168 21.14 -9.95 17.92
C LEU A 168 21.15 -11.45 17.60
N LYS A 169 22.00 -11.93 16.67
CA LYS A 169 22.16 -13.38 16.42
C LYS A 169 22.45 -14.15 17.70
N GLY A 170 23.40 -13.68 18.51
CA GLY A 170 23.74 -14.31 19.79
C GLY A 170 22.59 -14.29 20.80
N MET A 171 21.77 -13.23 20.82
CA MET A 171 20.61 -13.11 21.70
C MET A 171 19.46 -14.03 21.26
N VAL A 172 19.15 -14.08 19.98
CA VAL A 172 18.08 -14.94 19.43
C VAL A 172 18.43 -16.42 19.58
N THR A 173 19.67 -16.82 19.28
CA THR A 173 20.13 -18.21 19.48
C THR A 173 19.96 -18.68 20.94
N ALA A 174 20.09 -17.78 21.91
CA ALA A 174 19.94 -18.09 23.33
C ALA A 174 18.47 -18.09 23.82
N ALA A 175 17.50 -17.76 22.97
CA ALA A 175 16.08 -17.66 23.30
C ALA A 175 15.30 -18.83 22.68
N PRO A 176 14.99 -19.92 23.43
CA PRO A 176 14.32 -21.10 22.88
C PRO A 176 12.84 -20.89 22.56
N ASP A 177 12.22 -19.83 23.12
CA ASP A 177 10.79 -19.55 23.01
C ASP A 177 10.42 -18.70 21.77
N VAL A 178 11.41 -18.35 20.94
CA VAL A 178 11.21 -17.69 19.65
C VAL A 178 11.69 -18.58 18.50
N PRO A 179 11.10 -18.47 17.30
CA PRO A 179 11.56 -19.19 16.12
C PRO A 179 13.00 -18.84 15.73
N HIS A 180 13.75 -19.85 15.29
CA HIS A 180 15.09 -19.68 14.74
C HIS A 180 15.08 -19.98 13.24
N SER A 181 14.84 -18.95 12.42
CA SER A 181 14.91 -19.06 10.96
C SER A 181 16.31 -18.75 10.45
N SER A 182 16.91 -19.72 9.75
CA SER A 182 18.19 -19.51 9.06
C SER A 182 18.08 -18.60 7.84
N LEU A 183 16.85 -18.24 7.43
CA LEU A 183 16.55 -17.37 6.31
C LEU A 183 15.77 -16.12 6.77
N GLY A 184 15.69 -15.87 8.08
CA GLY A 184 14.90 -14.78 8.62
C GLY A 184 15.56 -14.08 9.81
N GLY A 185 14.93 -13.01 10.27
CA GLY A 185 15.42 -12.19 11.37
C GLY A 185 16.87 -11.75 11.14
N PRO A 186 17.77 -11.95 12.12
CA PRO A 186 19.14 -11.46 11.98
C PRO A 186 19.95 -12.25 10.94
N TRP A 187 19.47 -13.40 10.46
CA TRP A 187 20.12 -14.20 9.41
C TRP A 187 19.58 -13.93 8.01
N ALA A 188 18.53 -13.12 7.85
CA ALA A 188 17.89 -12.87 6.56
C ALA A 188 18.88 -12.41 5.46
N MET A 189 19.87 -11.58 5.82
CA MET A 189 20.88 -11.08 4.88
C MET A 189 22.06 -12.04 4.64
N ASP A 190 22.14 -13.20 5.31
CA ASP A 190 23.22 -14.17 5.12
C ASP A 190 23.01 -15.07 3.88
N SER A 191 21.82 -15.02 3.27
CA SER A 191 21.47 -15.79 2.09
C SER A 191 21.17 -14.88 0.90
N GLU A 192 21.50 -15.32 -0.31
CA GLU A 192 21.11 -14.65 -1.55
C GLU A 192 19.64 -14.95 -1.93
N LEU A 193 19.00 -15.99 -1.35
CA LEU A 193 17.64 -16.41 -1.72
C LEU A 193 16.58 -15.30 -1.56
N PRO A 194 16.57 -14.51 -0.47
CA PRO A 194 15.56 -13.45 -0.30
C PRO A 194 15.66 -12.32 -1.34
N TYR A 195 16.79 -12.18 -2.05
CA TYR A 195 16.99 -11.14 -3.05
C TYR A 195 16.46 -11.52 -4.46
N GLY A 196 15.92 -12.73 -4.62
CA GLY A 196 15.40 -13.23 -5.91
C GLY A 196 14.04 -12.63 -6.28
N SER A 197 13.83 -12.37 -7.58
CA SER A 197 12.52 -11.96 -8.11
C SER A 197 11.63 -13.17 -8.40
N TYR A 198 10.31 -12.99 -8.32
CA TYR A 198 9.34 -14.07 -8.52
C TYR A 198 8.19 -13.73 -9.47
N LEU A 199 7.66 -14.75 -10.14
CA LEU A 199 6.40 -14.66 -10.89
C LEU A 199 5.23 -15.08 -10.01
N PHE A 200 4.10 -14.39 -10.12
CA PHE A 200 2.84 -14.97 -9.69
C PHE A 200 2.36 -15.98 -10.72
N GLY A 201 2.01 -17.18 -10.29
CA GLY A 201 1.53 -18.20 -11.21
C GLY A 201 0.77 -19.33 -10.55
N ALA A 202 0.25 -20.24 -11.38
CA ALA A 202 -0.31 -21.50 -10.93
C ALA A 202 0.10 -22.63 -11.89
N PRO A 203 1.38 -23.03 -11.90
CA PRO A 203 1.84 -24.10 -12.76
C PRO A 203 1.11 -25.43 -12.47
N THR A 204 0.82 -26.17 -13.53
CA THR A 204 0.18 -27.49 -13.53
C THR A 204 1.08 -28.49 -14.24
N GLU A 205 0.78 -29.78 -14.11
CA GLU A 205 1.53 -30.83 -14.80
C GLU A 205 1.57 -30.63 -16.33
N GLN A 206 0.55 -29.97 -16.88
CA GLN A 206 0.40 -29.74 -18.33
C GLN A 206 1.20 -28.55 -18.85
N ASN A 207 1.43 -27.51 -18.04
CA ASN A 207 1.98 -26.23 -18.51
C ASN A 207 3.26 -25.77 -17.78
N VAL A 208 3.77 -26.56 -16.83
CA VAL A 208 4.98 -26.21 -16.06
C VAL A 208 6.21 -25.93 -16.93
N ASP A 209 6.34 -26.56 -18.11
CA ASP A 209 7.45 -26.27 -19.04
C ASP A 209 7.41 -24.82 -19.54
N GLY A 210 6.22 -24.32 -19.90
CA GLY A 210 6.06 -22.93 -20.32
C GLY A 210 6.41 -21.93 -19.21
N TRP A 211 6.13 -22.29 -17.95
CA TRP A 211 6.54 -21.48 -16.79
C TRP A 211 8.05 -21.48 -16.59
N ILE A 212 8.71 -22.64 -16.74
CA ILE A 212 10.18 -22.76 -16.67
C ILE A 212 10.82 -21.86 -17.74
N ASP A 213 10.32 -21.92 -18.98
CA ASP A 213 10.86 -21.12 -20.09
C ASP A 213 10.62 -19.62 -19.88
N LEU A 214 9.46 -19.25 -19.33
CA LEU A 214 9.17 -17.85 -18.99
C LEU A 214 10.12 -17.33 -17.89
N CYS A 215 10.38 -18.09 -16.83
CA CYS A 215 11.36 -17.74 -15.80
C CYS A 215 12.76 -17.51 -16.40
N ARG A 216 13.22 -18.41 -17.28
CA ARG A 216 14.51 -18.26 -18.00
C ARG A 216 14.54 -17.05 -18.92
N THR A 217 13.40 -16.70 -19.49
CA THR A 217 13.24 -15.55 -20.39
C THR A 217 13.29 -14.22 -19.64
N LEU A 218 12.82 -14.20 -18.39
CA LEU A 218 12.84 -13.01 -17.51
C LEU A 218 14.08 -12.94 -16.60
N GLY A 219 14.83 -14.03 -16.44
CA GLY A 219 15.90 -14.12 -15.43
C GLY A 219 15.40 -14.29 -13.99
N PHE A 220 14.15 -14.71 -13.83
CA PHE A 220 13.52 -14.93 -12.53
C PHE A 220 13.78 -16.37 -12.05
N THR A 221 13.94 -16.54 -10.74
CA THR A 221 14.35 -17.82 -10.14
C THR A 221 13.29 -18.42 -9.21
N GLN A 222 12.12 -17.81 -9.14
CA GLN A 222 11.07 -18.16 -8.18
C GLN A 222 9.68 -18.02 -8.81
N ILE A 223 8.73 -18.88 -8.41
CA ILE A 223 7.31 -18.76 -8.75
C ILE A 223 6.49 -18.88 -7.47
N ASP A 224 5.63 -17.91 -7.21
CA ASP A 224 4.67 -17.94 -6.11
C ASP A 224 3.32 -18.49 -6.59
N PHE A 225 2.89 -19.61 -6.02
CA PHE A 225 1.67 -20.31 -6.40
C PHE A 225 0.47 -19.59 -5.81
N CYS A 226 -0.26 -18.86 -6.64
CA CYS A 226 -1.42 -18.07 -6.24
C CYS A 226 -2.69 -18.55 -6.97
N GLY A 227 -3.80 -18.65 -6.23
CA GLY A 227 -5.11 -19.01 -6.78
C GLY A 227 -5.26 -20.47 -7.22
N SER A 228 -4.49 -21.39 -6.63
CA SER A 228 -4.43 -22.81 -7.07
C SER A 228 -4.75 -23.83 -5.96
N LEU A 229 -4.89 -23.36 -4.72
CA LEU A 229 -5.29 -24.14 -3.55
C LEU A 229 -6.39 -23.40 -2.78
N ASN A 230 -7.26 -24.16 -2.12
CA ASN A 230 -8.34 -23.62 -1.32
C ASN A 230 -7.82 -23.01 0.01
N TYR A 231 -8.33 -21.85 0.41
CA TYR A 231 -7.95 -21.25 1.69
C TYR A 231 -8.56 -22.02 2.87
N GLY A 232 -7.76 -22.20 3.92
CA GLY A 232 -8.12 -22.97 5.11
C GLY A 232 -7.53 -24.37 5.09
N ASP A 233 -8.10 -25.27 4.28
CA ASP A 233 -7.63 -26.67 4.23
C ASP A 233 -6.41 -26.91 3.33
N TYR A 234 -6.09 -25.95 2.44
CA TYR A 234 -5.02 -26.02 1.45
C TYR A 234 -5.06 -27.33 0.67
N GLN A 235 -6.27 -27.74 0.28
CA GLN A 235 -6.47 -28.76 -0.73
C GLN A 235 -6.30 -28.12 -2.13
N PRO A 236 -5.49 -28.74 -3.00
CA PRO A 236 -5.36 -28.27 -4.38
C PRO A 236 -6.68 -28.37 -5.13
N PHE A 237 -6.96 -27.43 -6.03
CA PHE A 237 -8.18 -27.50 -6.83
C PHE A 237 -8.15 -28.74 -7.75
N PRO A 238 -9.13 -29.67 -7.65
CA PRO A 238 -9.06 -30.95 -8.37
C PRO A 238 -8.97 -30.82 -9.89
N GLN A 239 -9.53 -29.73 -10.44
CA GLN A 239 -9.51 -29.43 -11.87
C GLN A 239 -8.10 -29.11 -12.38
N MET A 240 -7.24 -28.55 -11.53
CA MET A 240 -5.85 -28.21 -11.85
C MET A 240 -4.88 -29.32 -11.46
N TYR A 241 -5.20 -30.04 -10.37
CA TYR A 241 -4.35 -31.04 -9.74
C TYR A 241 -5.17 -32.32 -9.48
N PRO A 242 -5.37 -33.17 -10.49
CA PRO A 242 -6.28 -34.32 -10.40
C PRO A 242 -5.84 -35.36 -9.37
N SER A 243 -4.54 -35.44 -9.04
CA SER A 243 -4.02 -36.28 -7.95
C SER A 243 -3.77 -35.51 -6.65
N GLY A 244 -4.40 -34.35 -6.48
CA GLY A 244 -4.26 -33.48 -5.31
C GLY A 244 -2.81 -33.07 -5.08
N ARG A 245 -2.33 -33.19 -3.84
CA ARG A 245 -0.97 -32.76 -3.44
C ARG A 245 0.15 -33.50 -4.17
N LYS A 246 -0.10 -34.70 -4.69
CA LYS A 246 0.88 -35.44 -5.51
C LYS A 246 1.14 -34.72 -6.84
N SER A 247 0.09 -34.20 -7.49
CA SER A 247 0.22 -33.39 -8.70
C SER A 247 1.00 -32.10 -8.42
N VAL A 248 0.69 -31.40 -7.32
CA VAL A 248 1.44 -30.19 -6.91
C VAL A 248 2.92 -30.52 -6.68
N LYS A 249 3.21 -31.60 -5.96
CA LYS A 249 4.59 -32.07 -5.74
C LYS A 249 5.31 -32.36 -7.06
N ALA A 250 4.67 -33.07 -7.99
CA ALA A 250 5.29 -33.40 -9.28
C ALA A 250 5.66 -32.14 -10.08
N VAL A 251 4.82 -31.10 -10.04
CA VAL A 251 5.10 -29.79 -10.64
C VAL A 251 6.30 -29.13 -9.97
N ILE A 252 6.32 -29.09 -8.63
CA ILE A 252 7.41 -28.49 -7.87
C ILE A 252 8.74 -29.21 -8.10
N ASP A 253 8.74 -30.56 -8.08
CA ASP A 253 9.94 -31.36 -8.34
C ASP A 253 10.53 -31.03 -9.71
N LYS A 254 9.67 -30.76 -10.71
CA LYS A 254 10.09 -30.33 -12.04
C LYS A 254 10.63 -28.90 -12.07
N LEU A 255 10.06 -27.97 -11.30
CA LEU A 255 10.62 -26.63 -11.12
C LEU A 255 12.01 -26.68 -10.44
N HIS A 256 12.16 -27.51 -9.40
CA HIS A 256 13.45 -27.72 -8.71
C HIS A 256 14.52 -28.28 -9.63
N GLN A 257 14.19 -29.23 -10.50
CA GLN A 257 15.12 -29.74 -11.53
C GLN A 257 15.59 -28.64 -12.50
N ALA A 258 14.79 -27.59 -12.69
CA ALA A 258 15.14 -26.42 -13.48
C ALA A 258 15.81 -25.29 -12.67
N GLY A 259 16.04 -25.48 -11.36
CA GLY A 259 16.63 -24.47 -10.48
C GLY A 259 15.68 -23.34 -10.07
N ILE A 260 14.36 -23.55 -10.16
CA ILE A 260 13.33 -22.56 -9.81
C ILE A 260 12.70 -22.93 -8.48
N LEU A 261 12.63 -21.97 -7.55
CA LEU A 261 11.98 -22.15 -6.26
C LEU A 261 10.46 -21.99 -6.37
N ALA A 262 9.73 -22.76 -5.56
CA ALA A 262 8.27 -22.70 -5.52
C ALA A 262 7.79 -22.08 -4.20
N GLY A 263 6.92 -21.07 -4.29
CA GLY A 263 6.27 -20.41 -3.17
C GLY A 263 4.82 -20.84 -3.02
N LEU A 264 4.32 -20.85 -1.80
CA LEU A 264 2.90 -21.01 -1.51
C LEU A 264 2.31 -19.66 -1.09
N HIS A 265 1.44 -19.10 -1.92
CA HIS A 265 0.65 -17.92 -1.57
C HIS A 265 -0.54 -18.35 -0.72
N THR A 266 -0.71 -17.77 0.46
CA THR A 266 -1.70 -18.20 1.46
C THR A 266 -2.58 -17.06 1.89
N MET A 267 -3.78 -17.36 2.39
CA MET A 267 -4.61 -16.37 3.09
C MET A 267 -4.68 -16.74 4.57
N SER A 268 -4.01 -15.93 5.39
CA SER A 268 -3.85 -16.14 6.84
C SER A 268 -5.21 -16.15 7.52
N PHE A 269 -5.36 -17.02 8.52
CA PHE A 269 -6.59 -17.28 9.29
C PHE A 269 -7.81 -17.75 8.49
N SER A 270 -7.79 -17.65 7.17
CA SER A 270 -8.99 -17.71 6.34
C SER A 270 -9.47 -19.14 6.14
N ILE A 271 -10.76 -19.34 6.35
CA ILE A 271 -11.47 -20.58 6.11
C ILE A 271 -12.51 -20.31 5.01
N ASP A 272 -12.26 -20.84 3.81
CA ASP A 272 -13.18 -20.74 2.69
C ASP A 272 -14.53 -21.40 3.04
N LYS A 273 -15.63 -20.82 2.56
CA LYS A 273 -17.00 -21.29 2.84
C LYS A 273 -17.29 -22.71 2.32
N ARG A 274 -16.42 -23.25 1.46
CA ARG A 274 -16.47 -24.62 0.92
C ARG A 274 -15.69 -25.62 1.78
N CYS A 275 -14.91 -25.17 2.77
CA CYS A 275 -14.19 -26.08 3.66
C CYS A 275 -15.14 -26.95 4.48
N ALA A 276 -14.67 -28.14 4.85
CA ALA A 276 -15.41 -29.08 5.70
C ALA A 276 -15.69 -28.53 7.12
N TRP A 277 -14.96 -27.49 7.55
CA TRP A 277 -15.25 -26.75 8.79
C TRP A 277 -16.44 -25.79 8.66
N VAL A 278 -17.02 -25.61 7.47
CA VAL A 278 -18.14 -24.70 7.23
C VAL A 278 -19.34 -25.46 6.68
N THR A 279 -19.12 -26.32 5.68
CA THR A 279 -20.19 -27.02 4.94
C THR A 279 -20.10 -28.54 5.08
N PRO A 280 -21.24 -29.26 5.16
CA PRO A 280 -22.60 -28.73 5.36
C PRO A 280 -22.89 -28.39 6.83
N LYS A 281 -21.90 -28.51 7.73
CA LYS A 281 -22.04 -28.24 9.16
C LYS A 281 -20.92 -27.31 9.62
N PRO A 282 -21.23 -26.12 10.19
CA PRO A 282 -20.21 -25.20 10.66
C PRO A 282 -19.54 -25.73 11.93
N ASP A 283 -18.21 -25.64 11.99
CA ASP A 283 -17.44 -25.98 13.18
C ASP A 283 -17.80 -25.00 14.31
N PRO A 284 -18.14 -25.48 15.52
CA PRO A 284 -18.51 -24.60 16.62
C PRO A 284 -17.36 -23.69 17.09
N ARG A 285 -16.13 -23.89 16.63
CA ARG A 285 -14.95 -23.07 16.94
C ARG A 285 -14.70 -21.94 15.94
N LEU A 286 -15.57 -21.75 14.94
CA LEU A 286 -15.57 -20.52 14.14
C LEU A 286 -15.72 -19.29 15.06
N ALA A 287 -14.99 -18.23 14.75
CA ALA A 287 -14.95 -17.03 15.55
C ALA A 287 -16.30 -16.32 15.54
N LYS A 288 -16.79 -15.98 16.73
CA LYS A 288 -18.01 -15.17 16.90
C LYS A 288 -17.61 -13.76 17.25
N GLU A 289 -18.23 -12.79 16.60
CA GLU A 289 -18.08 -11.38 16.95
C GLU A 289 -18.98 -11.02 18.13
N ARG A 290 -20.26 -11.39 18.03
CA ARG A 290 -21.26 -11.11 19.05
C ARG A 290 -22.32 -12.20 19.08
N THR A 291 -22.95 -12.39 20.24
CA THR A 291 -24.07 -13.30 20.41
C THR A 291 -25.33 -12.52 20.74
N TYR A 292 -26.41 -12.85 20.04
CA TYR A 292 -27.76 -12.33 20.23
C TYR A 292 -28.69 -13.46 20.68
N THR A 293 -29.92 -13.10 21.01
CA THR A 293 -30.96 -14.03 21.45
C THR A 293 -32.20 -13.88 20.57
N LEU A 294 -32.72 -15.00 20.08
CA LEU A 294 -33.89 -15.04 19.22
C LEU A 294 -35.16 -14.68 20.03
N SER A 295 -35.86 -13.63 19.63
CA SER A 295 -37.00 -13.06 20.36
C SER A 295 -38.28 -13.92 20.32
N ARG A 296 -38.41 -14.77 19.28
CA ARG A 296 -39.52 -15.70 19.07
C ARG A 296 -39.04 -16.92 18.29
N ALA A 297 -39.76 -18.04 18.34
CA ALA A 297 -39.43 -19.18 17.50
C ALA A 297 -39.57 -18.83 16.00
N ILE A 298 -38.74 -19.46 15.16
CA ILE A 298 -38.79 -19.34 13.70
C ILE A 298 -38.86 -20.73 13.05
N GLY A 299 -39.61 -20.86 11.96
CA GLY A 299 -39.64 -22.04 11.10
C GLY A 299 -38.51 -22.04 10.07
N ALA A 300 -38.35 -23.13 9.32
CA ALA A 300 -37.26 -23.31 8.34
C ALA A 300 -37.31 -22.35 7.13
N ASP A 301 -38.48 -21.78 6.84
CA ASP A 301 -38.70 -20.89 5.68
C ASP A 301 -38.85 -19.41 6.07
N ASP A 302 -38.74 -19.07 7.36
CA ASP A 302 -38.81 -17.68 7.81
C ASP A 302 -37.64 -16.86 7.25
N THR A 303 -37.98 -15.69 6.69
CA THR A 303 -37.04 -14.75 6.04
C THR A 303 -36.68 -13.55 6.92
N ALA A 304 -37.12 -13.54 8.18
CA ALA A 304 -36.83 -12.49 9.15
C ALA A 304 -36.63 -13.07 10.56
N LEU A 305 -35.60 -12.60 11.24
CA LEU A 305 -35.23 -13.01 12.60
C LEU A 305 -35.37 -11.82 13.53
N GLY A 306 -36.25 -11.92 14.52
CA GLY A 306 -36.35 -10.90 15.57
C GLY A 306 -35.32 -11.16 16.67
N LEU A 307 -34.57 -10.14 17.08
CA LEU A 307 -33.51 -10.23 18.09
C LEU A 307 -33.86 -9.41 19.35
N VAL A 308 -33.42 -9.87 20.51
CA VAL A 308 -33.68 -9.20 21.80
C VAL A 308 -32.77 -7.98 21.99
N GLU A 309 -31.48 -8.15 21.73
CA GLU A 309 -30.45 -7.14 21.91
C GLU A 309 -30.47 -6.10 20.76
N PRO A 310 -29.95 -4.87 20.97
CA PRO A 310 -29.79 -3.88 19.90
C PRO A 310 -28.94 -4.40 18.74
N THR A 311 -29.37 -4.14 17.52
CA THR A 311 -28.70 -4.60 16.29
C THR A 311 -27.86 -3.49 15.64
N THR A 312 -27.60 -2.40 16.37
CA THR A 312 -26.79 -1.25 15.91
C THR A 312 -25.40 -1.66 15.42
N GLU A 313 -24.86 -2.74 15.97
CA GLU A 313 -23.53 -3.23 15.63
C GLU A 313 -23.52 -4.20 14.45
N LEU A 314 -24.66 -4.70 13.94
CA LEU A 314 -24.65 -5.56 12.76
C LEU A 314 -24.33 -4.73 11.50
N PRO A 315 -23.40 -5.19 10.64
CA PRO A 315 -23.07 -4.47 9.40
C PRO A 315 -24.26 -4.41 8.45
N LYS A 316 -24.48 -3.23 7.85
CA LYS A 316 -25.49 -3.03 6.79
C LYS A 316 -24.94 -3.29 5.40
N TYR A 317 -23.61 -3.24 5.25
CA TYR A 317 -22.86 -3.57 4.06
C TYR A 317 -21.49 -4.11 4.48
N ILE A 318 -20.85 -4.86 3.59
CA ILE A 318 -19.48 -5.34 3.73
C ILE A 318 -18.70 -5.02 2.44
N GLY A 319 -17.38 -4.91 2.54
CA GLY A 319 -16.48 -4.56 1.45
C GLY A 319 -15.04 -4.93 1.83
N TYR A 320 -14.03 -4.50 1.05
CA TYR A 320 -12.64 -4.83 1.38
C TYR A 320 -12.20 -4.27 2.75
N LEU A 321 -12.61 -3.04 3.06
CA LEU A 321 -12.26 -2.35 4.31
C LEU A 321 -13.22 -2.67 5.47
N VAL A 322 -14.45 -3.12 5.17
CA VAL A 322 -15.43 -3.57 6.17
C VAL A 322 -15.30 -5.08 6.34
N ARG A 323 -14.26 -5.48 7.07
CA ARG A 323 -13.84 -6.87 7.33
C ARG A 323 -14.74 -7.56 8.37
N ARG A 324 -16.02 -7.73 8.03
CA ARG A 324 -17.07 -8.33 8.87
C ARG A 324 -17.98 -9.21 8.02
N SER A 325 -18.86 -9.99 8.65
CA SER A 325 -19.82 -10.84 7.94
C SER A 325 -21.24 -10.29 7.96
N MET A 326 -22.03 -10.64 6.96
CA MET A 326 -23.50 -10.60 7.04
C MET A 326 -24.09 -12.00 7.25
N THR A 327 -23.40 -12.83 8.06
CA THR A 327 -23.77 -14.23 8.33
C THR A 327 -23.99 -14.45 9.83
N LEU A 328 -25.13 -15.07 10.15
CA LEU A 328 -25.49 -15.51 11.50
C LEU A 328 -25.44 -17.04 11.57
N GLN A 329 -25.10 -17.57 12.74
CA GLN A 329 -25.15 -19.00 13.06
C GLN A 329 -26.18 -19.22 14.17
N ILE A 330 -27.08 -20.18 13.98
CA ILE A 330 -27.94 -20.75 15.02
C ILE A 330 -27.77 -22.25 14.98
N ASP A 331 -27.27 -22.84 16.06
CA ASP A 331 -26.93 -24.27 16.10
C ASP A 331 -25.99 -24.64 14.92
N ASP A 332 -26.41 -25.61 14.09
CA ASP A 332 -25.68 -26.05 12.89
C ASP A 332 -26.11 -25.32 11.60
N GLU A 333 -26.99 -24.30 11.69
CA GLU A 333 -27.47 -23.55 10.53
C GLU A 333 -26.75 -22.20 10.37
N LEU A 334 -26.33 -21.90 9.14
CA LEU A 334 -25.86 -20.58 8.74
C LEU A 334 -26.95 -19.81 7.98
N ILE A 335 -27.09 -18.53 8.29
CA ILE A 335 -28.15 -17.65 7.78
C ILE A 335 -27.50 -16.34 7.31
N GLU A 336 -27.58 -16.04 6.01
CA GLU A 336 -27.15 -14.74 5.46
C GLU A 336 -28.32 -13.75 5.53
N TYR A 337 -28.07 -12.48 5.86
CA TYR A 337 -29.10 -11.43 5.85
C TYR A 337 -28.73 -10.26 4.94
N SER A 338 -29.71 -9.45 4.55
CA SER A 338 -29.48 -8.27 3.69
C SER A 338 -29.95 -6.96 4.31
N THR A 339 -30.72 -7.00 5.40
CA THR A 339 -31.26 -5.80 6.04
C THR A 339 -31.23 -5.94 7.57
N VAL A 340 -30.89 -4.85 8.26
CA VAL A 340 -30.86 -4.74 9.72
C VAL A 340 -31.88 -3.68 10.16
N THR A 341 -32.69 -3.99 11.18
CA THR A 341 -33.66 -3.06 11.78
C THR A 341 -33.43 -2.97 13.29
N ASP A 342 -33.26 -1.76 13.83
CA ASP A 342 -32.97 -1.52 15.26
C ASP A 342 -34.13 -0.86 16.04
N GLY A 343 -35.27 -0.64 15.38
CA GLY A 343 -36.48 -0.01 15.96
C GLY A 343 -37.33 -0.94 16.85
N ALA A 344 -38.64 -0.70 16.95
CA ALA A 344 -39.53 -1.53 17.79
C ALA A 344 -39.59 -3.03 17.40
N ARG A 345 -39.16 -3.37 16.18
CA ARG A 345 -39.01 -4.74 15.68
C ARG A 345 -37.53 -5.00 15.36
N ARG A 346 -36.71 -5.10 16.42
CA ARG A 346 -35.27 -5.32 16.29
C ARG A 346 -34.98 -6.67 15.65
N GLY A 347 -34.04 -6.72 14.70
CA GLY A 347 -33.70 -7.95 14.01
C GLY A 347 -33.11 -7.76 12.62
N VAL A 348 -33.10 -8.86 11.87
CA VAL A 348 -32.64 -8.90 10.48
C VAL A 348 -33.72 -9.44 9.55
N SER A 349 -33.68 -9.05 8.28
CA SER A 349 -34.60 -9.53 7.24
C SER A 349 -33.88 -9.78 5.92
N GLY A 350 -34.61 -10.35 4.97
CA GLY A 350 -34.04 -10.84 3.71
C GLY A 350 -33.15 -12.05 3.94
N CYS A 351 -33.49 -12.86 4.94
CA CYS A 351 -32.67 -13.97 5.39
C CYS A 351 -32.67 -15.12 4.38
N LYS A 352 -31.49 -15.55 3.97
CA LYS A 352 -31.25 -16.75 3.19
C LYS A 352 -30.84 -17.88 4.13
N ARG A 353 -31.78 -18.79 4.35
CA ARG A 353 -31.67 -19.97 5.23
C ARG A 353 -30.83 -21.08 4.59
N GLY A 354 -30.12 -21.84 5.41
CA GLY A 354 -29.24 -22.92 4.94
C GLY A 354 -28.06 -22.43 4.09
N ALA A 355 -27.49 -21.27 4.43
CA ALA A 355 -26.32 -20.74 3.76
C ALA A 355 -25.15 -21.75 3.84
N CYS A 356 -24.27 -21.73 2.85
CA CYS A 356 -23.16 -22.69 2.72
C CYS A 356 -23.60 -24.16 2.79
N GLY A 357 -24.80 -24.51 2.33
CA GLY A 357 -25.28 -25.89 2.30
C GLY A 357 -25.69 -26.45 3.66
N THR A 358 -25.82 -25.60 4.69
CA THR A 358 -26.30 -26.01 6.02
C THR A 358 -27.77 -26.39 6.01
N GLN A 359 -28.16 -27.27 6.94
CA GLN A 359 -29.54 -27.74 7.01
C GLN A 359 -30.46 -26.66 7.57
N ARG A 360 -31.55 -26.36 6.86
CA ARG A 360 -32.60 -25.46 7.34
C ARG A 360 -33.41 -26.13 8.44
N THR A 361 -33.52 -25.50 9.61
CA THR A 361 -34.27 -26.06 10.74
C THR A 361 -35.16 -25.03 11.43
N ALA A 362 -36.08 -25.49 12.27
CA ALA A 362 -36.83 -24.60 13.16
C ALA A 362 -35.99 -24.31 14.41
N HIS A 363 -35.94 -23.06 14.86
CA HIS A 363 -35.23 -22.67 16.07
C HIS A 363 -36.18 -22.10 17.10
N ALA A 364 -36.00 -22.50 18.36
CA ALA A 364 -36.85 -22.08 19.46
C ALA A 364 -36.59 -20.62 19.87
N LYS A 365 -37.61 -19.98 20.46
CA LYS A 365 -37.43 -18.71 21.16
C LYS A 365 -36.32 -18.87 22.21
N GLY A 366 -35.43 -17.89 22.30
CA GLY A 366 -34.30 -17.92 23.23
C GLY A 366 -33.04 -18.58 22.68
N ALA A 367 -33.08 -19.18 21.48
CA ALA A 367 -31.90 -19.70 20.82
C ALA A 367 -30.82 -18.61 20.65
N LYS A 368 -29.55 -19.02 20.77
CA LYS A 368 -28.41 -18.13 20.57
C LYS A 368 -28.14 -17.94 19.10
N VAL A 369 -28.00 -16.68 18.71
CA VAL A 369 -27.74 -16.26 17.32
C VAL A 369 -26.36 -15.61 17.31
N HIS A 370 -25.38 -16.34 16.80
CA HIS A 370 -24.00 -15.88 16.77
C HIS A 370 -23.73 -15.14 15.45
N HIS A 371 -23.24 -13.91 15.54
CA HIS A 371 -22.69 -13.21 14.38
C HIS A 371 -21.26 -13.67 14.16
N LEU A 372 -20.98 -14.29 13.01
CA LEU A 372 -19.66 -14.83 12.70
C LEU A 372 -18.70 -13.73 12.24
N LYS A 373 -17.41 -13.88 12.57
CA LYS A 373 -16.37 -13.04 11.99
C LYS A 373 -16.04 -13.51 10.58
N GLU A 374 -15.82 -12.58 9.66
CA GLU A 374 -15.43 -12.84 8.27
C GLU A 374 -14.45 -11.76 7.81
N CYS A 375 -13.46 -12.14 7.02
CA CYS A 375 -12.52 -11.24 6.38
C CYS A 375 -12.37 -11.66 4.91
N TRP A 376 -12.58 -10.72 3.98
CA TRP A 376 -12.51 -10.94 2.53
C TRP A 376 -13.26 -12.19 2.03
N GLY A 377 -14.47 -12.42 2.55
CA GLY A 377 -15.31 -13.55 2.14
C GLY A 377 -15.02 -14.89 2.84
N CYS A 378 -14.00 -14.96 3.70
CA CYS A 378 -13.64 -16.16 4.44
C CYS A 378 -13.98 -16.04 5.93
N PHE A 379 -14.49 -17.11 6.54
CA PHE A 379 -14.64 -17.16 8.00
C PHE A 379 -13.28 -17.33 8.68
N LEU A 380 -13.23 -17.07 9.98
CA LEU A 380 -12.00 -17.18 10.77
C LEU A 380 -12.19 -18.14 11.95
N PRO A 381 -11.13 -18.83 12.39
CA PRO A 381 -11.13 -19.56 13.64
C PRO A 381 -11.12 -18.62 14.84
N ASP A 382 -11.72 -19.04 15.95
CA ASP A 382 -11.50 -18.40 17.25
C ASP A 382 -10.00 -18.49 17.63
N GLY A 383 -9.40 -17.35 17.99
CA GLY A 383 -7.96 -17.20 18.19
C GLY A 383 -7.33 -18.07 19.27
N ASP A 384 -8.14 -18.54 20.23
CA ASP A 384 -7.72 -19.37 21.35
C ASP A 384 -8.22 -20.81 21.27
N SER A 385 -8.98 -21.11 20.21
CA SER A 385 -9.40 -22.48 19.91
C SER A 385 -8.29 -23.30 19.24
N THR A 386 -8.42 -24.62 19.31
CA THR A 386 -7.55 -25.55 18.58
C THR A 386 -7.70 -25.43 17.05
N LEU A 387 -8.83 -24.92 16.55
CA LEU A 387 -9.06 -24.71 15.12
C LEU A 387 -8.06 -23.70 14.53
N PHE A 388 -7.68 -22.67 15.29
CA PHE A 388 -6.67 -21.69 14.89
C PHE A 388 -5.34 -22.37 14.51
N THR A 389 -4.85 -23.22 15.42
CA THR A 389 -3.66 -24.04 15.22
C THR A 389 -3.84 -25.04 14.08
N GLU A 390 -5.00 -25.66 13.93
CA GLU A 390 -5.28 -26.59 12.81
C GLU A 390 -5.16 -25.89 11.45
N VAL A 391 -5.76 -24.70 11.30
CA VAL A 391 -5.70 -23.88 10.07
C VAL A 391 -4.25 -23.48 9.77
N ALA A 392 -3.51 -22.94 10.75
CA ALA A 392 -2.09 -22.63 10.60
C ALA A 392 -1.28 -23.87 10.15
N ASN A 393 -1.55 -25.02 10.77
CA ASN A 393 -0.84 -26.25 10.44
C ASN A 393 -1.14 -26.74 9.02
N ARG A 394 -2.31 -26.48 8.43
CA ARG A 394 -2.59 -26.87 7.04
C ARG A 394 -1.64 -26.23 6.03
N ILE A 395 -1.22 -25.00 6.28
CA ILE A 395 -0.17 -24.31 5.50
C ILE A 395 1.14 -25.10 5.60
N SER A 396 1.61 -25.35 6.83
CA SER A 396 2.86 -26.08 7.06
C SER A 396 2.84 -27.50 6.49
N THR A 397 1.70 -28.19 6.56
CA THR A 397 1.51 -29.52 5.97
C THR A 397 1.63 -29.44 4.45
N CYS A 398 0.97 -28.49 3.80
CA CYS A 398 1.07 -28.31 2.35
C CYS A 398 2.51 -28.00 1.92
N ILE A 399 3.19 -27.08 2.61
CA ILE A 399 4.59 -26.74 2.37
C ILE A 399 5.49 -27.98 2.42
N ASN A 400 5.39 -28.75 3.50
CA ASN A 400 6.23 -29.93 3.71
C ASN A 400 5.92 -31.09 2.76
N GLU A 401 4.64 -31.36 2.46
CA GLU A 401 4.24 -32.48 1.60
C GLU A 401 4.52 -32.21 0.12
N CYS A 402 4.32 -30.97 -0.32
CA CYS A 402 4.50 -30.60 -1.73
C CYS A 402 5.93 -30.16 -2.05
N GLY A 403 6.68 -29.67 -1.06
CA GLY A 403 8.04 -29.18 -1.27
C GLY A 403 8.09 -27.70 -1.69
N PHE A 404 7.30 -26.83 -1.08
CA PHE A 404 7.45 -25.38 -1.25
C PHE A 404 8.64 -24.81 -0.47
N ASP A 405 9.40 -23.90 -1.07
CA ASP A 405 10.62 -23.28 -0.54
C ASP A 405 10.38 -21.94 0.14
N PHE A 406 9.24 -21.32 -0.13
CA PHE A 406 8.79 -20.12 0.55
C PHE A 406 7.28 -20.05 0.69
N THR A 407 6.81 -19.14 1.53
CA THR A 407 5.38 -18.81 1.63
C THR A 407 5.18 -17.32 1.81
N TYR A 408 4.12 -16.80 1.17
CA TYR A 408 3.60 -15.48 1.45
C TYR A 408 2.33 -15.64 2.32
N LEU A 409 2.41 -15.21 3.58
CA LEU A 409 1.29 -15.11 4.51
C LEU A 409 0.48 -13.86 4.18
N ASP A 410 -0.25 -13.91 3.06
CA ASP A 410 -1.17 -12.85 2.70
C ASP A 410 -2.32 -12.81 3.71
N GLY A 411 -2.99 -11.67 3.83
CA GLY A 411 -4.10 -11.48 4.74
C GLY A 411 -3.76 -11.45 6.24
N LEU A 412 -2.47 -11.52 6.60
CA LEU A 412 -2.02 -11.44 8.00
C LEU A 412 -2.30 -10.04 8.60
N ASP A 413 -2.43 -9.01 7.76
CA ASP A 413 -2.94 -7.67 8.11
C ASP A 413 -4.41 -7.68 8.58
N GLY A 414 -5.13 -8.79 8.35
CA GLY A 414 -6.44 -9.08 8.94
C GLY A 414 -6.41 -9.50 10.41
N ALA A 415 -5.25 -9.59 11.08
CA ALA A 415 -5.13 -10.13 12.45
C ALA A 415 -5.99 -9.41 13.50
N HIS A 416 -6.28 -8.11 13.31
CA HIS A 416 -7.18 -7.36 14.18
C HIS A 416 -8.61 -7.94 14.22
N VAL A 417 -9.05 -8.64 13.16
CA VAL A 417 -10.35 -9.33 13.14
C VAL A 417 -10.39 -10.44 14.20
N ILE A 418 -9.27 -11.10 14.51
CA ILE A 418 -9.22 -12.19 15.51
C ILE A 418 -9.45 -11.66 16.92
N GLY A 419 -8.62 -10.72 17.37
CA GLY A 419 -8.55 -10.31 18.78
C GLY A 419 -8.74 -8.82 19.07
N GLY A 420 -9.07 -7.99 18.08
CA GLY A 420 -9.06 -6.53 18.19
C GLY A 420 -7.74 -5.91 17.75
N GLU A 421 -7.74 -4.59 17.53
CA GLU A 421 -6.56 -3.83 17.09
C GLU A 421 -5.43 -3.90 18.14
N GLU A 422 -5.79 -3.85 19.43
CA GLU A 422 -4.87 -3.91 20.56
C GLU A 422 -4.13 -5.25 20.68
N ASN A 423 -4.71 -6.33 20.15
CA ASN A 423 -4.16 -7.69 20.22
C ASN A 423 -3.66 -8.19 18.85
N ARG A 424 -3.68 -7.36 17.81
CA ARG A 424 -3.28 -7.74 16.44
C ARG A 424 -1.85 -8.28 16.39
N TRP A 425 -0.95 -7.67 17.18
CA TRP A 425 0.45 -8.07 17.28
C TRP A 425 0.57 -9.52 17.78
N HIS A 426 -0.24 -9.91 18.77
CA HIS A 426 -0.16 -11.23 19.39
C HIS A 426 -0.72 -12.30 18.45
N TYR A 427 -1.95 -12.16 17.95
CA TYR A 427 -2.57 -13.20 17.12
C TYR A 427 -1.93 -13.30 15.73
N GLY A 428 -1.48 -12.18 15.15
CA GLY A 428 -0.68 -12.19 13.92
C GLY A 428 0.60 -13.00 14.08
N THR A 429 1.36 -12.74 15.14
CA THR A 429 2.59 -13.48 15.41
C THR A 429 2.33 -14.93 15.81
N LYS A 430 1.36 -15.19 16.68
CA LYS A 430 0.96 -16.55 17.08
C LYS A 430 0.70 -17.40 15.84
N PHE A 431 -0.08 -16.91 14.87
CA PHE A 431 -0.32 -17.65 13.61
C PHE A 431 0.96 -17.93 12.84
N ALA A 432 1.80 -16.91 12.60
CA ALA A 432 3.06 -17.08 11.86
C ALA A 432 4.02 -18.08 12.54
N PHE A 433 4.12 -18.04 13.87
CA PHE A 433 4.94 -18.97 14.64
C PHE A 433 4.37 -20.40 14.60
N GLU A 434 3.04 -20.54 14.68
CA GLU A 434 2.36 -21.82 14.59
C GLU A 434 2.54 -22.48 13.21
N VAL A 435 2.59 -21.69 12.14
CA VAL A 435 2.96 -22.15 10.78
C VAL A 435 4.43 -22.57 10.75
N TYR A 436 5.34 -21.68 11.18
CA TYR A 436 6.78 -21.87 11.06
C TYR A 436 7.31 -23.10 11.82
N ARG A 437 6.86 -23.31 13.07
CA ARG A 437 7.39 -24.36 13.96
C ARG A 437 7.30 -25.78 13.39
N LYS A 438 6.47 -25.99 12.36
CA LYS A 438 6.27 -27.29 11.71
C LYS A 438 7.04 -27.46 10.40
N PHE A 439 7.78 -26.44 9.95
CA PHE A 439 8.61 -26.56 8.76
C PHE A 439 9.72 -27.59 8.98
N LYS A 440 9.91 -28.48 8.00
CA LYS A 440 10.91 -29.56 8.07
C LYS A 440 12.25 -29.19 7.43
N ARG A 441 12.35 -28.00 6.83
CA ARG A 441 13.55 -27.46 6.19
C ARG A 441 13.54 -25.92 6.24
N PRO A 442 14.68 -25.26 6.01
CA PRO A 442 14.71 -23.81 5.81
C PRO A 442 13.69 -23.40 4.73
N THR A 443 12.85 -22.41 5.03
CA THR A 443 11.79 -21.93 4.14
C THR A 443 11.67 -20.43 4.32
N MET A 444 11.67 -19.67 3.24
CA MET A 444 11.52 -18.21 3.34
C MET A 444 10.08 -17.85 3.71
N MET A 445 9.90 -16.76 4.47
CA MET A 445 8.57 -16.26 4.79
C MET A 445 8.45 -14.76 4.49
N GLU A 446 7.36 -14.41 3.83
CA GLU A 446 6.88 -13.05 3.63
C GLU A 446 5.46 -12.94 4.17
N MET A 447 5.02 -11.74 4.53
CA MET A 447 3.64 -11.50 5.00
C MET A 447 3.14 -10.10 4.61
N ALA A 448 1.82 -9.92 4.61
CA ALA A 448 1.13 -8.66 4.29
C ALA A 448 1.15 -7.57 5.39
N THR A 449 1.75 -7.86 6.55
CA THR A 449 1.92 -6.91 7.67
C THR A 449 3.24 -7.12 8.37
N PHE A 450 3.71 -6.13 9.13
CA PHE A 450 4.89 -6.30 9.96
C PHE A 450 4.65 -5.85 11.38
N HIS A 451 4.85 -6.77 12.32
CA HIS A 451 4.87 -6.53 13.76
C HIS A 451 6.22 -7.02 14.29
N HIS A 452 6.63 -6.54 15.46
CA HIS A 452 7.95 -6.79 16.04
C HIS A 452 8.42 -8.26 15.90
N HIS A 453 7.62 -9.20 16.38
CA HIS A 453 7.98 -10.62 16.38
C HIS A 453 7.95 -11.29 15.01
N LEU A 454 7.30 -10.69 14.00
CA LEU A 454 7.35 -11.27 12.64
C LEU A 454 8.76 -11.23 12.07
N TRP A 455 9.63 -10.36 12.59
CA TRP A 455 11.04 -10.28 12.20
C TRP A 455 11.76 -11.62 12.32
N PHE A 456 11.52 -12.41 13.38
CA PHE A 456 12.23 -13.68 13.63
C PHE A 456 12.15 -14.68 12.46
N VAL A 457 11.04 -14.69 11.73
CA VAL A 457 10.80 -15.66 10.65
C VAL A 457 10.79 -15.00 9.26
N ARG A 458 10.67 -13.68 9.19
CA ARG A 458 10.58 -12.96 7.92
C ARG A 458 11.92 -12.95 7.18
N SER A 459 11.87 -13.17 5.87
CA SER A 459 13.05 -13.25 4.99
C SER A 459 13.32 -11.99 4.18
N ARG A 460 12.28 -11.24 3.80
CA ARG A 460 12.38 -9.96 3.10
C ARG A 460 11.15 -9.09 3.33
N MET A 461 11.24 -7.82 2.95
CA MET A 461 10.27 -6.80 3.34
C MET A 461 9.77 -5.91 2.21
N GLN A 462 8.62 -5.29 2.50
CA GLN A 462 7.98 -4.23 1.71
C GLN A 462 7.52 -4.71 0.33
N ALA A 463 6.83 -5.86 0.28
CA ALA A 463 6.18 -6.28 -0.94
C ALA A 463 4.84 -5.53 -1.13
N TRP A 464 4.88 -4.23 -1.48
CA TRP A 464 3.66 -3.44 -1.78
C TRP A 464 2.95 -3.95 -3.05
N ASP A 465 1.64 -3.81 -3.10
CA ASP A 465 0.85 -4.08 -4.30
C ASP A 465 1.19 -3.10 -5.44
N HIS A 466 0.97 -3.56 -6.68
CA HIS A 466 1.31 -2.82 -7.89
C HIS A 466 0.51 -1.52 -8.06
N ALA A 467 1.16 -0.52 -8.64
CA ALA A 467 0.46 0.64 -9.21
C ALA A 467 -0.15 0.29 -10.58
N VAL A 468 -1.19 1.04 -10.95
CA VAL A 468 -1.77 1.07 -12.30
C VAL A 468 -1.52 2.40 -13.01
N ARG A 469 -1.06 3.42 -12.28
CA ARG A 469 -0.77 4.77 -12.76
C ARG A 469 0.39 5.40 -12.00
N ALA A 470 1.05 6.37 -12.63
CA ALA A 470 2.25 7.06 -12.12
C ALA A 470 3.33 6.10 -11.59
N HIS A 471 3.65 5.06 -12.38
CA HIS A 471 4.55 3.98 -12.00
C HIS A 471 5.91 4.47 -11.47
N LYS A 472 6.49 5.51 -12.10
CA LYS A 472 7.78 6.11 -11.70
C LYS A 472 7.70 6.81 -10.33
N THR A 473 6.67 7.60 -10.08
CA THR A 473 6.45 8.26 -8.79
C THR A 473 6.20 7.23 -7.68
N PHE A 474 5.36 6.22 -7.95
CA PHE A 474 5.05 5.18 -6.97
C PHE A 474 6.29 4.38 -6.58
N ILE A 475 7.15 4.01 -7.53
CA ILE A 475 8.36 3.25 -7.21
C ILE A 475 9.39 4.08 -6.44
N ASP A 476 9.50 5.40 -6.70
CA ASP A 476 10.36 6.29 -5.91
C ASP A 476 9.91 6.38 -4.45
N ILE A 477 8.60 6.55 -4.23
CA ILE A 477 8.00 6.55 -2.89
C ILE A 477 8.28 5.20 -2.19
N HIS A 478 8.14 4.11 -2.92
CA HIS A 478 8.41 2.78 -2.37
C HIS A 478 9.89 2.59 -2.00
N CYS A 479 10.82 3.03 -2.86
CA CYS A 479 12.24 3.04 -2.53
C CYS A 479 12.54 3.84 -1.26
N LEU A 480 11.92 5.00 -1.10
CA LEU A 480 12.06 5.83 0.11
C LEU A 480 11.57 5.09 1.37
N SER A 481 10.40 4.44 1.30
CA SER A 481 9.91 3.58 2.41
C SER A 481 10.90 2.46 2.75
N ASN A 482 11.48 1.83 1.72
CA ASN A 482 12.36 0.67 1.87
C ASN A 482 13.70 0.97 2.55
N GLU A 483 14.12 2.22 2.66
CA GLU A 483 15.34 2.55 3.40
C GLU A 483 15.26 2.14 4.87
N GLY A 484 14.06 2.09 5.44
CA GLY A 484 13.83 1.59 6.80
C GLY A 484 14.16 0.10 6.98
N CYS A 485 14.18 -0.71 5.91
CA CYS A 485 14.58 -2.12 5.97
C CYS A 485 16.06 -2.30 6.34
N ARG A 486 16.92 -1.35 5.92
CA ARG A 486 18.35 -1.39 6.23
C ARG A 486 18.57 -1.40 7.74
N ARG A 487 17.88 -0.50 8.46
CA ARG A 487 17.92 -0.32 9.93
C ARG A 487 17.63 -1.59 10.72
N ILE A 488 16.83 -2.48 10.16
CA ILE A 488 16.32 -3.66 10.85
C ILE A 488 16.93 -4.96 10.30
N PHE A 489 18.03 -4.84 9.54
CA PHE A 489 18.81 -5.95 8.98
C PHE A 489 18.00 -6.87 8.05
N MET A 490 17.16 -6.29 7.19
CA MET A 490 16.27 -7.03 6.30
C MET A 490 16.59 -6.80 4.81
N PRO A 491 16.63 -7.86 3.98
CA PRO A 491 16.57 -7.74 2.53
C PRO A 491 15.31 -7.00 2.06
N ARG A 492 15.46 -6.20 1.00
CA ARG A 492 14.39 -5.37 0.41
C ARG A 492 13.71 -6.10 -0.75
N HIS A 493 12.44 -5.78 -0.94
CA HIS A 493 11.66 -6.17 -2.11
C HIS A 493 10.90 -4.93 -2.61
N LEU A 494 10.79 -4.72 -3.91
CA LEU A 494 10.12 -3.54 -4.50
C LEU A 494 8.65 -3.80 -4.85
N GLY A 495 8.04 -4.75 -4.15
CA GLY A 495 6.64 -5.08 -4.35
C GLY A 495 6.29 -5.81 -5.62
N TRP A 496 4.98 -5.96 -5.76
CA TRP A 496 4.32 -6.50 -6.92
C TRP A 496 4.32 -5.43 -8.00
N SER A 497 4.52 -5.85 -9.24
CA SER A 497 4.57 -4.97 -10.39
C SER A 497 3.76 -5.57 -11.52
N ARG A 498 3.21 -4.69 -12.36
CA ARG A 498 2.59 -5.06 -13.62
C ARG A 498 3.27 -4.27 -14.72
N VAL A 499 3.52 -4.94 -15.84
CA VAL A 499 3.82 -4.28 -17.10
C VAL A 499 2.52 -4.28 -17.90
N LEU A 500 2.05 -3.09 -18.28
CA LEU A 500 0.72 -2.91 -18.85
C LEU A 500 0.83 -2.34 -20.27
N ALA A 501 0.18 -2.99 -21.23
CA ALA A 501 -0.23 -2.32 -22.46
C ALA A 501 -1.41 -1.38 -22.19
N TRP A 502 -1.87 -0.63 -23.19
CA TRP A 502 -3.04 0.23 -23.01
C TRP A 502 -4.30 -0.62 -22.78
N LEU A 503 -4.96 -0.40 -21.64
CA LEU A 503 -6.20 -1.08 -21.25
C LEU A 503 -7.40 -0.15 -21.42
N ASP A 504 -7.35 1.01 -20.77
CA ASP A 504 -8.37 2.06 -20.79
C ASP A 504 -7.77 3.42 -20.35
N ASN A 505 -8.62 4.37 -19.96
CA ASN A 505 -8.23 5.72 -19.53
C ASN A 505 -7.84 5.85 -18.04
N GLU A 506 -7.90 4.78 -17.25
CA GLU A 506 -7.55 4.80 -15.82
C GLU A 506 -6.18 4.19 -15.52
N HIS A 507 -5.51 3.65 -16.55
CA HIS A 507 -4.24 2.94 -16.45
C HIS A 507 -3.17 3.60 -17.33
N ASP A 508 -1.97 3.77 -16.78
CA ASP A 508 -0.80 4.17 -17.56
C ASP A 508 -0.20 2.94 -18.27
N VAL A 509 0.10 3.13 -19.55
CA VAL A 509 0.93 2.19 -20.32
C VAL A 509 2.32 2.15 -19.71
N THR A 510 2.89 0.95 -19.56
CA THR A 510 4.28 0.77 -19.18
C THR A 510 5.12 0.68 -20.46
N PHE A 511 5.72 1.81 -20.85
CA PHE A 511 6.66 1.86 -21.96
C PHE A 511 8.03 1.32 -21.54
N ASP A 512 8.96 1.19 -22.49
CA ASP A 512 10.30 0.66 -22.18
C ASP A 512 11.04 1.53 -21.17
N ASP A 513 10.86 2.85 -21.20
CA ASP A 513 11.45 3.76 -20.21
C ASP A 513 10.84 3.61 -18.82
N ASP A 514 9.58 3.22 -18.68
CA ASP A 514 8.98 2.88 -17.38
C ASP A 514 9.55 1.58 -16.83
N VAL A 515 9.76 0.57 -17.70
CA VAL A 515 10.40 -0.70 -17.33
C VAL A 515 11.85 -0.46 -16.93
N GLU A 516 12.62 0.27 -17.72
CA GLU A 516 14.00 0.61 -17.36
C GLU A 516 14.07 1.40 -16.05
N TYR A 517 13.14 2.34 -15.83
CA TYR A 517 13.08 3.09 -14.58
C TYR A 517 12.90 2.17 -13.37
N MET A 518 11.89 1.30 -13.40
CA MET A 518 11.62 0.35 -12.32
C MET A 518 12.83 -0.57 -12.09
N TRP A 519 13.36 -1.21 -13.13
CA TRP A 519 14.48 -2.14 -12.97
C TRP A 519 15.81 -1.44 -12.63
N CYS A 520 15.99 -0.16 -12.98
CA CYS A 520 17.07 0.68 -12.45
C CYS A 520 16.97 0.80 -10.92
N LYS A 521 15.77 1.03 -10.37
CA LYS A 521 15.56 1.08 -8.91
C LYS A 521 15.83 -0.26 -8.25
N GLY A 522 15.38 -1.36 -8.86
CA GLY A 522 15.70 -2.72 -8.40
C GLY A 522 17.21 -2.99 -8.36
N LEU A 523 17.93 -2.69 -9.44
CA LEU A 523 19.38 -2.88 -9.52
C LEU A 523 20.12 -1.97 -8.53
N GLY A 524 19.73 -0.70 -8.46
CA GLY A 524 20.30 0.28 -7.54
C GLY A 524 20.15 -0.19 -6.10
N THR A 525 18.95 -0.58 -5.68
CA THR A 525 18.65 -1.00 -4.29
C THR A 525 18.96 -2.47 -3.99
N ASP A 526 19.43 -3.24 -4.97
CA ASP A 526 19.57 -4.69 -4.86
C ASP A 526 18.30 -5.37 -4.33
N ALA A 527 17.15 -4.95 -4.86
CA ALA A 527 15.85 -5.47 -4.47
C ALA A 527 15.21 -6.26 -5.61
N GLY A 528 14.53 -7.35 -5.27
CA GLY A 528 13.75 -8.15 -6.21
C GLY A 528 12.36 -7.55 -6.50
N TYR A 529 11.73 -8.06 -7.54
CA TYR A 529 10.36 -7.75 -7.95
C TYR A 529 9.47 -8.98 -7.98
N SER A 530 8.15 -8.76 -7.88
CA SER A 530 7.14 -9.78 -8.12
C SER A 530 6.31 -9.38 -9.32
N LEU A 531 6.36 -10.15 -10.41
CA LEU A 531 5.60 -9.79 -11.61
C LEU A 531 4.23 -10.47 -11.58
N GLN A 532 3.17 -9.68 -11.67
CA GLN A 532 1.80 -10.15 -11.77
C GLN A 532 1.29 -10.13 -13.22
N VAL A 533 0.26 -10.93 -13.49
CA VAL A 533 -0.49 -11.00 -14.76
C VAL A 533 0.29 -11.64 -15.93
N VAL A 534 1.62 -11.61 -15.91
CA VAL A 534 2.45 -12.25 -16.93
C VAL A 534 2.49 -13.77 -16.73
N SER A 535 1.93 -14.52 -17.68
CA SER A 535 1.88 -15.98 -17.72
C SER A 535 2.39 -16.51 -19.07
N PRO A 536 2.68 -17.81 -19.21
CA PRO A 536 3.08 -18.39 -20.51
C PRO A 536 2.05 -18.14 -21.62
N ASP A 537 0.76 -18.23 -21.28
CA ASP A 537 -0.33 -17.97 -22.22
C ASP A 537 -0.38 -16.50 -22.64
N MET A 538 -0.17 -15.56 -21.70
CA MET A 538 -0.13 -14.14 -22.02
C MET A 538 1.10 -13.83 -22.87
N TYR A 539 2.27 -14.35 -22.50
CA TYR A 539 3.51 -14.19 -23.25
C TYR A 539 3.37 -14.67 -24.70
N ALA A 540 2.71 -15.82 -24.92
CA ALA A 540 2.46 -16.34 -26.26
C ALA A 540 1.46 -15.49 -27.08
N LYS A 541 0.48 -14.85 -26.42
CA LYS A 541 -0.59 -14.09 -27.10
C LYS A 541 -0.25 -12.62 -27.34
N GLU A 542 0.71 -12.06 -26.60
CA GLU A 542 0.97 -10.63 -26.52
C GLU A 542 2.42 -10.31 -26.96
N PRO A 543 2.68 -10.10 -28.26
CA PRO A 543 4.03 -9.97 -28.82
C PRO A 543 4.87 -8.84 -28.24
N TRP A 544 4.24 -7.81 -27.66
CA TRP A 544 4.96 -6.71 -27.01
C TRP A 544 5.74 -7.17 -25.78
N LEU A 545 5.32 -8.25 -25.12
CA LEU A 545 6.09 -8.84 -24.01
C LEU A 545 7.46 -9.32 -24.48
N HIS A 546 7.60 -9.77 -25.74
CA HIS A 546 8.89 -10.19 -26.30
C HIS A 546 9.90 -9.02 -26.41
N GLN A 547 9.42 -7.77 -26.39
CA GLN A 547 10.27 -6.58 -26.38
C GLN A 547 10.70 -6.21 -24.95
N VAL A 548 9.82 -6.43 -23.97
CA VAL A 548 10.05 -6.08 -22.56
C VAL A 548 10.92 -7.11 -21.83
N THR A 549 10.70 -8.41 -22.07
CA THR A 549 11.39 -9.45 -21.30
C THR A 549 12.92 -9.46 -21.44
N PRO A 550 13.54 -9.12 -22.58
CA PRO A 550 15.00 -8.99 -22.68
C PRO A 550 15.57 -7.85 -21.82
N ILE A 551 14.83 -6.75 -21.66
CA ILE A 551 15.20 -5.64 -20.78
C ILE A 551 15.23 -6.16 -19.34
N VAL A 552 14.10 -6.70 -18.87
CA VAL A 552 13.96 -7.28 -17.53
C VAL A 552 15.06 -8.28 -17.22
N LYS A 553 15.32 -9.22 -18.14
CA LYS A 553 16.36 -10.24 -17.97
C LYS A 553 17.76 -9.66 -17.84
N THR A 554 18.11 -8.68 -18.67
CA THR A 554 19.42 -8.05 -18.61
C THR A 554 19.63 -7.39 -17.26
N TYR A 555 18.67 -6.59 -16.80
CA TYR A 555 18.74 -5.90 -15.51
C TYR A 555 18.81 -6.88 -14.33
N GLU A 556 17.98 -7.91 -14.31
CA GLU A 556 18.01 -8.94 -13.27
C GLU A 556 19.35 -9.68 -13.24
N THR A 557 19.90 -10.00 -14.42
CA THR A 557 21.21 -10.66 -14.52
C THR A 557 22.32 -9.77 -13.94
N LEU A 558 22.36 -8.49 -14.32
CA LEU A 558 23.39 -7.55 -13.83
C LEU A 558 23.26 -7.25 -12.34
N ARG A 559 22.02 -7.21 -11.82
CA ARG A 559 21.72 -7.09 -10.39
C ARG A 559 22.27 -8.29 -9.62
N GLN A 560 21.91 -9.51 -10.03
CA GLN A 560 22.37 -10.76 -9.40
C GLN A 560 23.90 -10.93 -9.48
N GLN A 561 24.53 -10.47 -10.56
CA GLN A 561 25.99 -10.47 -10.70
C GLN A 561 26.70 -9.39 -9.89
N LYS A 562 25.95 -8.47 -9.24
CA LYS A 562 26.49 -7.30 -8.55
C LYS A 562 27.45 -6.51 -9.45
N TYR A 563 27.11 -6.40 -10.74
CA TYR A 563 28.02 -5.95 -11.80
C TYR A 563 28.47 -4.49 -11.65
N PHE A 564 27.57 -3.60 -11.22
CA PHE A 564 27.86 -2.18 -11.02
C PHE A 564 28.32 -1.86 -9.58
N PRO A 565 29.30 -0.95 -9.40
CA PRO A 565 29.77 -0.54 -8.08
C PRO A 565 28.72 0.31 -7.35
N GLU A 566 28.90 0.46 -6.04
CA GLU A 566 27.98 1.21 -5.19
C GLU A 566 27.83 2.70 -5.61
N SER A 567 28.88 3.32 -6.17
CA SER A 567 28.82 4.69 -6.69
C SER A 567 27.81 4.86 -7.84
N VAL A 568 27.73 3.87 -8.74
CA VAL A 568 26.72 3.85 -9.81
C VAL A 568 25.35 3.54 -9.21
N LYS A 569 25.25 2.53 -8.33
CA LYS A 569 23.99 2.17 -7.68
C LYS A 569 23.35 3.34 -6.95
N GLN A 570 24.14 4.19 -6.29
CA GLN A 570 23.65 5.41 -5.62
C GLN A 570 22.94 6.34 -6.62
N LYS A 571 23.50 6.55 -7.82
CA LYS A 571 22.87 7.37 -8.87
C LYS A 571 21.57 6.77 -9.39
N LEU A 572 21.50 5.45 -9.52
CA LEU A 572 20.26 4.78 -9.96
C LEU A 572 19.12 4.92 -8.95
N ARG A 573 19.43 5.03 -7.65
CA ARG A 573 18.44 5.19 -6.57
C ARG A 573 17.84 6.60 -6.50
N GLU A 574 18.50 7.62 -7.05
CA GLU A 574 18.05 9.02 -6.95
C GLU A 574 16.63 9.18 -7.55
N PRO A 575 15.63 9.65 -6.78
CA PRO A 575 14.28 9.87 -7.30
C PRO A 575 14.25 10.77 -8.53
N GLY A 576 13.43 10.43 -9.52
CA GLY A 576 13.35 11.08 -10.82
C GLY A 576 14.58 10.93 -11.73
N ALA A 577 15.66 10.25 -11.31
CA ALA A 577 16.83 10.01 -12.16
C ALA A 577 16.55 8.85 -13.13
N GLU A 578 16.59 9.14 -14.43
CA GLU A 578 16.26 8.21 -15.50
C GLU A 578 17.50 7.80 -16.28
N PHE A 579 17.58 6.51 -16.62
CA PHE A 579 18.70 5.94 -17.35
C PHE A 579 18.21 4.86 -18.32
N THR A 580 18.96 4.69 -19.40
CA THR A 580 18.83 3.55 -20.32
C THR A 580 20.13 2.74 -20.30
N LEU A 581 20.01 1.42 -20.24
CA LEU A 581 21.15 0.53 -20.21
C LEU A 581 21.62 0.21 -21.64
N VAL A 582 22.89 0.48 -21.93
CA VAL A 582 23.48 0.27 -23.26
C VAL A 582 24.79 -0.49 -23.17
N ARG A 583 25.16 -1.19 -24.24
CA ARG A 583 26.51 -1.74 -24.41
C ARG A 583 27.42 -0.69 -25.02
N ALA A 584 28.54 -0.43 -24.36
CA ALA A 584 29.62 0.40 -24.88
C ALA A 584 30.37 -0.33 -26.03
N PRO A 585 31.17 0.39 -26.84
CA PRO A 585 31.94 -0.22 -27.94
C PRO A 585 32.93 -1.32 -27.49
N ASP A 586 33.38 -1.28 -26.24
CA ASP A 586 34.23 -2.31 -25.63
C ASP A 586 33.45 -3.53 -25.11
N GLY A 587 32.13 -3.54 -25.28
CA GLY A 587 31.23 -4.64 -24.91
C GLY A 587 30.72 -4.58 -23.47
N GLU A 588 31.24 -3.68 -22.64
CA GLU A 588 30.81 -3.49 -21.26
C GLU A 588 29.47 -2.76 -21.17
N TRP A 589 28.74 -2.98 -20.08
CA TRP A 589 27.48 -2.31 -19.82
C TRP A 589 27.71 -0.94 -19.17
N GLN A 590 26.91 0.04 -19.60
CA GLN A 590 26.89 1.37 -19.01
C GLN A 590 25.46 1.93 -19.01
N PHE A 591 25.20 2.86 -18.10
CA PHE A 591 23.95 3.58 -18.07
C PHE A 591 24.09 4.93 -18.76
N GLN A 592 23.24 5.16 -19.74
CA GLN A 592 23.10 6.42 -20.44
C GLN A 592 22.06 7.28 -19.68
N PRO A 593 22.43 8.45 -19.13
CA PRO A 593 21.45 9.35 -18.51
C PRO A 593 20.40 9.80 -19.52
N MET A 594 19.13 9.76 -19.11
CA MET A 594 17.97 10.13 -19.91
C MET A 594 17.09 11.17 -19.20
N GLN A 595 16.18 11.76 -19.97
CA GLN A 595 15.09 12.60 -19.49
C GLN A 595 13.88 12.38 -20.41
N TYR A 596 12.74 12.01 -19.83
CA TYR A 596 11.46 11.82 -20.51
C TYR A 596 10.47 12.87 -20.00
N ALA A 597 10.51 14.07 -20.57
CA ALA A 597 9.65 15.19 -20.17
C ALA A 597 8.26 15.08 -20.81
N ARG A 598 7.34 14.39 -20.12
CA ARG A 598 5.94 14.19 -20.54
C ARG A 598 5.09 15.44 -20.31
N HIS A 599 4.30 15.81 -21.31
CA HIS A 599 3.35 16.92 -21.24
C HIS A 599 2.00 16.51 -21.86
N LYS A 600 0.90 16.81 -21.16
CA LYS A 600 -0.46 16.54 -21.63
C LYS A 600 -1.00 17.72 -22.42
N VAL A 601 -1.31 17.48 -23.69
CA VAL A 601 -2.04 18.40 -24.57
C VAL A 601 -3.52 18.08 -24.50
N GLU A 602 -4.33 19.04 -24.03
CA GLU A 602 -5.78 18.91 -23.90
C GLU A 602 -6.55 19.39 -25.15
N ASN A 603 -5.92 20.28 -25.93
CA ASN A 603 -6.46 20.86 -27.17
C ASN A 603 -5.36 21.62 -27.93
N THR A 604 -5.61 22.01 -29.19
CA THR A 604 -4.72 22.82 -30.05
C THR A 604 -5.11 24.31 -30.10
N ASP A 605 -5.53 24.89 -28.98
CA ASP A 605 -6.07 26.26 -28.88
C ASP A 605 -5.04 27.33 -28.44
N GLY A 606 -3.75 26.99 -28.46
CA GLY A 606 -2.64 27.86 -28.05
C GLY A 606 -2.36 27.85 -26.55
N ARG A 607 -3.00 26.96 -25.78
CA ARG A 607 -2.85 26.90 -24.31
C ARG A 607 -1.99 25.74 -23.87
N THR A 608 -2.56 24.52 -23.89
CA THR A 608 -1.82 23.32 -23.47
C THR A 608 -0.95 22.76 -24.57
N ASN A 609 -1.22 23.09 -25.82
CA ASN A 609 -0.37 22.69 -26.93
C ASN A 609 0.86 23.57 -27.10
N VAL A 610 1.04 24.61 -26.29
CA VAL A 610 2.25 25.45 -26.25
C VAL A 610 2.79 25.41 -24.82
N TRP A 611 4.01 24.94 -24.62
CA TRP A 611 4.60 24.84 -23.29
C TRP A 611 6.13 24.98 -23.34
N ARG A 612 6.74 25.07 -22.16
CA ARG A 612 8.20 25.04 -22.01
C ARG A 612 8.64 23.74 -21.39
N THR A 613 9.75 23.21 -21.88
CA THR A 613 10.46 22.07 -21.28
C THR A 613 11.92 22.43 -21.03
N HIS A 614 12.53 21.85 -20.02
CA HIS A 614 13.93 22.08 -19.67
C HIS A 614 14.77 20.85 -20.02
N ASN A 615 15.65 20.98 -21.02
CA ASN A 615 16.66 19.98 -21.34
C ASN A 615 17.82 20.12 -20.36
N LYS A 616 17.99 19.15 -19.47
CA LYS A 616 19.07 19.16 -18.46
C LYS A 616 20.45 18.79 -19.02
N PHE A 617 20.54 18.51 -20.32
CA PHE A 617 21.75 18.08 -21.01
C PHE A 617 22.17 19.06 -22.11
N ASP A 618 23.25 18.73 -22.82
CA ASP A 618 23.73 19.50 -23.96
C ASP A 618 22.73 19.55 -25.11
N ARG A 619 22.98 20.50 -26.02
CA ARG A 619 22.21 20.69 -27.24
C ARG A 619 22.25 19.43 -28.10
N GLN A 620 21.09 18.96 -28.52
CA GLN A 620 20.95 17.69 -29.26
C GLN A 620 19.75 17.69 -30.21
N PRO A 621 19.69 16.79 -31.21
CA PRO A 621 18.50 16.58 -32.02
C PRO A 621 17.29 16.18 -31.17
N LEU A 622 16.11 16.66 -31.57
CA LEU A 622 14.85 16.28 -30.95
C LEU A 622 14.63 14.77 -31.03
N MET A 623 14.31 14.15 -29.89
CA MET A 623 13.69 12.84 -29.80
C MET A 623 12.36 13.00 -29.06
N LEU A 624 11.35 12.20 -29.40
CA LEU A 624 10.04 12.33 -28.77
C LEU A 624 9.16 11.07 -28.87
N ARG A 625 8.12 11.06 -28.05
CA ARG A 625 6.97 10.16 -28.16
C ARG A 625 5.66 10.97 -28.19
N ILE A 626 4.74 10.63 -29.08
CA ILE A 626 3.37 11.19 -29.15
C ILE A 626 2.39 10.06 -28.95
N GLN A 627 1.61 10.09 -27.88
CA GLN A 627 0.52 9.15 -27.61
C GLN A 627 -0.82 9.87 -27.78
N ALA A 628 -1.74 9.29 -28.56
CA ALA A 628 -3.09 9.80 -28.66
C ALA A 628 -3.92 9.35 -27.45
N LEU A 629 -4.64 10.29 -26.83
CA LEU A 629 -5.52 10.03 -25.69
C LEU A 629 -6.98 9.94 -26.12
N MET A 630 -7.84 9.40 -25.26
CA MET A 630 -9.30 9.48 -25.44
C MET A 630 -9.76 10.94 -25.35
N SER A 631 -10.94 11.26 -25.86
CA SER A 631 -11.57 12.58 -25.68
C SER A 631 -12.97 12.42 -25.12
N ALA A 632 -13.56 13.51 -24.64
CA ALA A 632 -14.96 13.48 -24.21
C ALA A 632 -15.88 13.78 -25.40
N GLY A 633 -17.10 13.24 -25.35
CA GLY A 633 -18.17 13.63 -26.26
C GLY A 633 -18.56 15.11 -26.09
N PRO A 634 -19.34 15.68 -27.02
CA PRO A 634 -19.71 17.09 -26.97
C PRO A 634 -20.46 17.45 -25.68
N TYR A 635 -20.02 18.50 -24.98
CA TYR A 635 -20.65 18.99 -23.73
C TYR A 635 -22.15 19.31 -23.87
N ALA A 636 -22.57 19.73 -25.06
CA ALA A 636 -23.95 20.12 -25.36
C ALA A 636 -24.86 18.93 -25.72
N ALA A 637 -24.33 17.71 -25.84
CA ALA A 637 -25.13 16.54 -26.19
C ALA A 637 -26.25 16.29 -25.15
N PRO A 638 -27.48 15.95 -25.60
CA PRO A 638 -28.67 15.87 -24.74
C PRO A 638 -28.70 14.65 -23.82
N ASP A 639 -27.93 13.61 -24.14
CA ASP A 639 -27.81 12.35 -23.43
C ASP A 639 -26.79 12.37 -22.27
N ASN A 640 -25.97 13.42 -22.19
CA ASN A 640 -25.03 13.60 -21.09
C ASN A 640 -25.73 13.67 -19.72
N VAL A 641 -25.15 13.02 -18.71
CA VAL A 641 -25.70 12.99 -17.35
C VAL A 641 -25.26 14.25 -16.59
N VAL A 642 -26.20 15.06 -16.12
CA VAL A 642 -25.90 16.25 -15.30
C VAL A 642 -25.63 15.83 -13.86
N LEU A 643 -24.38 15.97 -13.42
CA LEU A 643 -23.96 15.66 -12.06
C LEU A 643 -24.20 16.83 -11.10
N ALA A 644 -24.07 18.07 -11.59
CA ALA A 644 -24.41 19.27 -10.84
C ALA A 644 -24.91 20.39 -11.76
N ASP A 645 -25.99 21.08 -11.38
CA ASP A 645 -26.60 22.15 -12.20
C ASP A 645 -26.55 23.55 -11.56
N PHE A 646 -26.16 23.62 -10.29
CA PHE A 646 -26.01 24.84 -9.48
C PHE A 646 -27.27 25.68 -9.36
N ARG A 647 -28.46 25.08 -9.49
CA ARG A 647 -29.75 25.77 -9.33
C ARG A 647 -30.17 25.88 -7.87
N LYS A 648 -29.71 24.96 -7.02
CA LYS A 648 -30.01 24.92 -5.59
C LYS A 648 -28.83 25.40 -4.76
N ARG A 649 -29.09 26.18 -3.72
CA ARG A 649 -28.04 26.72 -2.84
C ARG A 649 -27.36 25.64 -1.99
N ASP A 650 -28.10 24.60 -1.66
CA ASP A 650 -27.68 23.48 -0.82
C ASP A 650 -27.23 22.25 -1.62
N GLU A 651 -27.01 22.39 -2.94
CA GLU A 651 -26.57 21.27 -3.77
C GLU A 651 -25.22 20.68 -3.33
N PHE A 652 -24.30 21.52 -2.85
CA PHE A 652 -23.03 21.11 -2.24
C PHE A 652 -23.04 21.48 -0.75
N ASN A 653 -23.86 20.79 0.04
CA ASN A 653 -24.02 21.02 1.48
C ASN A 653 -23.16 20.11 2.37
N ASP A 654 -22.50 19.09 1.82
CA ASP A 654 -21.67 18.19 2.62
C ASP A 654 -20.37 18.90 3.04
N ARG A 655 -20.26 19.16 4.34
CA ARG A 655 -19.07 19.72 5.03
C ARG A 655 -18.62 18.78 6.16
N SER A 656 -19.11 17.55 6.21
CA SER A 656 -18.74 16.62 7.27
C SER A 656 -17.25 16.29 7.19
N ALA A 657 -16.66 15.99 8.34
CA ALA A 657 -15.41 15.25 8.37
C ALA A 657 -15.57 13.96 7.56
N THR A 658 -14.49 13.52 6.93
CA THR A 658 -14.40 12.21 6.30
C THR A 658 -13.74 11.28 7.31
N GLU A 659 -14.32 10.11 7.52
CA GLU A 659 -13.71 9.00 8.24
C GLU A 659 -13.46 7.87 7.24
N THR A 660 -12.25 7.33 7.23
CA THR A 660 -11.84 6.23 6.35
C THR A 660 -11.08 5.18 7.14
N ILE A 661 -11.16 3.93 6.67
CA ILE A 661 -10.40 2.82 7.21
C ILE A 661 -9.15 2.67 6.33
N LEU A 662 -7.96 2.78 6.93
CA LEU A 662 -6.69 2.58 6.23
C LEU A 662 -6.49 1.11 5.89
N ASN A 663 -5.47 0.81 5.08
CA ASN A 663 -5.18 -0.58 4.69
C ASN A 663 -4.93 -1.48 5.92
N SER A 664 -4.29 -0.94 6.94
CA SER A 664 -4.07 -1.57 8.25
C SER A 664 -5.33 -1.88 9.06
N GLY A 665 -6.50 -1.36 8.68
CA GLY A 665 -7.73 -1.44 9.47
C GLY A 665 -7.91 -0.27 10.45
N LYS A 666 -6.92 0.61 10.59
CA LYS A 666 -7.00 1.79 11.48
C LYS A 666 -8.00 2.82 10.94
N LEU A 667 -8.75 3.44 11.84
CA LEU A 667 -9.59 4.58 11.50
C LEU A 667 -8.74 5.84 11.36
N TYR A 668 -8.99 6.60 10.30
CA TYR A 668 -8.41 7.90 10.06
C TYR A 668 -9.51 8.89 9.69
N ALA A 669 -9.55 10.01 10.41
CA ALA A 669 -10.52 11.06 10.18
C ALA A 669 -9.82 12.39 9.87
N PHE A 670 -10.41 13.16 8.96
CA PHE A 670 -9.94 14.50 8.61
C PHE A 670 -11.13 15.43 8.34
N PRO A 671 -11.01 16.74 8.68
CA PRO A 671 -12.09 17.69 8.45
C PRO A 671 -12.24 18.04 6.97
N ALA A 672 -13.35 18.69 6.60
CA ALA A 672 -13.57 19.15 5.24
C ALA A 672 -12.74 20.41 4.87
N ALA A 673 -12.10 21.08 5.84
CA ALA A 673 -11.25 22.25 5.57
C ALA A 673 -10.03 22.29 6.50
N ALA A 674 -8.91 22.77 5.97
CA ALA A 674 -7.76 23.16 6.79
C ALA A 674 -8.12 24.37 7.67
N PRO A 675 -7.43 24.60 8.80
CA PRO A 675 -7.68 25.73 9.68
C PRO A 675 -7.69 27.08 8.93
N GLY A 676 -8.72 27.89 9.16
CA GLY A 676 -8.86 29.21 8.53
C GLY A 676 -9.35 29.21 7.07
N LEU A 677 -9.57 28.03 6.46
CA LEU A 677 -10.12 27.92 5.11
C LEU A 677 -11.64 27.77 5.14
N THR A 678 -12.33 28.51 4.29
CA THR A 678 -13.78 28.40 4.09
C THR A 678 -14.12 28.41 2.61
N ALA A 679 -15.18 27.70 2.21
CA ALA A 679 -15.68 27.71 0.85
C ALA A 679 -17.21 27.61 0.76
N GLU A 680 -17.76 28.25 -0.27
CA GLU A 680 -19.19 28.21 -0.57
C GLU A 680 -19.40 28.25 -2.08
N ILE A 681 -20.42 27.54 -2.56
CA ILE A 681 -20.91 27.64 -3.93
C ILE A 681 -22.39 28.04 -3.93
N ARG A 682 -22.74 29.06 -4.71
CA ARG A 682 -24.13 29.56 -4.80
C ARG A 682 -24.59 29.69 -6.25
N PRO A 683 -25.89 29.50 -6.53
CA PRO A 683 -26.50 29.87 -7.80
C PRO A 683 -26.20 31.34 -8.14
N SER A 684 -25.75 31.62 -9.35
CA SER A 684 -25.46 32.97 -9.84
C SER A 684 -25.79 33.15 -11.32
N LYS A 685 -26.26 34.35 -11.65
CA LYS A 685 -26.48 34.80 -13.04
C LYS A 685 -25.40 35.79 -13.52
N ALA A 686 -24.42 36.10 -12.68
CA ALA A 686 -23.40 37.12 -12.98
C ALA A 686 -22.46 36.69 -14.12
N GLN A 687 -22.10 35.41 -14.16
CA GLN A 687 -21.34 34.78 -15.23
C GLN A 687 -22.07 33.48 -15.57
N VAL A 688 -22.54 33.31 -16.80
CA VAL A 688 -23.22 32.08 -17.24
C VAL A 688 -22.71 31.69 -18.62
N LYS A 689 -22.19 30.47 -18.76
CA LYS A 689 -21.80 29.89 -20.06
C LYS A 689 -22.79 28.84 -20.57
N ALA A 690 -23.39 28.05 -19.68
CA ALA A 690 -24.42 27.07 -20.01
C ALA A 690 -25.41 26.87 -18.84
N GLY A 691 -26.59 26.29 -19.10
CA GLY A 691 -27.55 25.87 -18.06
C GLY A 691 -28.44 26.96 -17.46
N GLY A 692 -28.24 28.23 -17.85
CA GLY A 692 -29.02 29.40 -17.42
C GLY A 692 -28.61 30.00 -16.06
N VAL A 693 -27.81 29.25 -15.28
CA VAL A 693 -27.23 29.63 -13.98
C VAL A 693 -25.85 28.98 -13.87
N SER A 694 -24.93 29.60 -13.16
CA SER A 694 -23.63 29.01 -12.78
C SER A 694 -23.48 28.93 -11.26
N GLY A 695 -22.66 28.00 -10.79
CA GLY A 695 -22.22 27.96 -9.41
C GLY A 695 -21.10 28.98 -9.18
N CYS A 696 -21.39 30.09 -8.49
CA CYS A 696 -20.35 31.00 -8.01
C CYS A 696 -19.65 30.36 -6.82
N TRP A 697 -18.42 29.89 -7.04
CA TRP A 697 -17.63 29.17 -6.06
C TRP A 697 -16.53 30.07 -5.50
N THR A 698 -16.68 30.41 -4.22
CA THR A 698 -15.73 31.27 -3.49
C THR A 698 -15.03 30.48 -2.40
N ALA A 699 -13.77 30.81 -2.14
CA ALA A 699 -13.06 30.39 -0.94
C ALA A 699 -12.24 31.54 -0.34
N ALA A 700 -11.97 31.45 0.96
CA ALA A 700 -11.16 32.41 1.71
C ALA A 700 -10.19 31.68 2.63
N ASN A 701 -8.96 32.19 2.72
CA ASN A 701 -7.92 31.69 3.62
C ASN A 701 -7.56 32.79 4.61
N ALA A 702 -7.89 32.61 5.88
CA ALA A 702 -7.60 33.59 6.93
C ALA A 702 -6.14 33.55 7.44
N ASP A 703 -5.31 32.60 6.99
CA ASP A 703 -3.92 32.38 7.43
C ASP A 703 -3.75 32.38 8.95
N VAL A 704 -4.54 31.54 9.62
CA VAL A 704 -4.59 31.48 11.11
C VAL A 704 -3.35 30.84 11.75
N GLY A 705 -2.36 30.40 10.96
CA GLY A 705 -1.11 29.81 11.44
C GLY A 705 -1.20 28.42 12.09
N GLU A 706 -2.40 27.91 12.34
CA GLU A 706 -2.65 26.58 12.90
C GLU A 706 -2.23 25.45 11.93
N LEU A 707 -1.69 24.38 12.49
CA LEU A 707 -1.18 23.22 11.74
C LEU A 707 -2.19 22.07 11.75
N ILE A 708 -2.23 21.31 10.67
CA ILE A 708 -3.06 20.10 10.55
C ILE A 708 -2.27 18.98 9.86
N GLY A 709 -2.57 17.73 10.21
CA GLY A 709 -1.99 16.57 9.53
C GLY A 709 -2.45 16.51 8.06
N SER A 710 -1.49 16.59 7.14
CA SER A 710 -1.73 16.64 5.69
C SER A 710 -0.53 16.03 4.97
N SER A 711 -0.66 15.60 3.72
CA SER A 711 0.44 15.01 2.95
C SER A 711 1.53 16.03 2.58
N ALA A 712 2.79 15.60 2.60
CA ALA A 712 3.95 16.30 2.05
C ALA A 712 4.92 15.35 1.35
N PRO A 713 5.70 15.81 0.35
CA PRO A 713 6.65 14.97 -0.38
C PRO A 713 7.71 14.27 0.49
N ASP A 714 8.09 14.88 1.60
CA ASP A 714 9.12 14.40 2.54
C ASP A 714 8.54 13.61 3.74
N ASP A 715 7.25 13.29 3.73
CA ASP A 715 6.66 12.47 4.78
C ASP A 715 7.27 11.06 4.83
N GLY A 716 7.39 10.54 6.06
CA GLY A 716 7.80 9.15 6.28
C GLY A 716 6.68 8.16 5.97
N TYR A 717 7.07 6.90 5.80
CA TYR A 717 6.16 5.78 5.55
C TYR A 717 6.25 4.74 6.65
N SER A 718 5.12 4.07 6.91
CA SER A 718 5.05 2.99 7.87
C SER A 718 5.81 1.77 7.36
N LEU A 719 6.74 1.26 8.16
CA LEU A 719 7.33 -0.06 7.93
C LEU A 719 6.41 -1.22 8.35
N TRP A 720 5.34 -0.90 9.07
CA TRP A 720 4.39 -1.85 9.66
C TRP A 720 3.19 -2.08 8.74
N ASP A 721 2.68 -0.98 8.20
CA ASP A 721 1.42 -0.92 7.47
C ASP A 721 1.73 -0.56 6.00
N HIS A 722 1.37 -1.45 5.08
CA HIS A 722 1.72 -1.32 3.66
C HIS A 722 1.16 -0.03 3.03
N ALA A 723 2.02 0.67 2.29
CA ALA A 723 1.68 1.88 1.54
C ALA A 723 1.00 2.97 2.39
N GLU A 724 1.27 3.01 3.70
CA GLU A 724 0.74 4.03 4.60
C GLU A 724 1.76 5.12 4.92
N ARG A 725 1.34 6.37 4.71
CA ARG A 725 2.10 7.59 5.04
C ARG A 725 1.89 7.98 6.51
N VAL A 726 2.90 8.60 7.09
CA VAL A 726 2.83 9.25 8.41
C VAL A 726 2.68 10.76 8.20
N HIS A 727 1.45 11.26 8.22
CA HIS A 727 1.19 12.70 8.11
C HIS A 727 1.75 13.45 9.32
N ARG A 728 2.44 14.56 9.08
CA ARG A 728 2.91 15.48 10.12
C ARG A 728 2.04 16.74 10.18
N PRO A 729 1.89 17.38 11.34
CA PRO A 729 1.25 18.69 11.43
C PRO A 729 2.00 19.72 10.58
N GLN A 730 1.30 20.36 9.65
CA GLN A 730 1.85 21.40 8.78
C GLN A 730 0.79 22.42 8.38
N LYS A 731 1.23 23.56 7.81
CA LYS A 731 0.31 24.51 7.19
C LYS A 731 -0.28 23.88 5.94
N ALA A 732 -1.60 23.93 5.81
CA ALA A 732 -2.31 23.40 4.65
C ALA A 732 -3.36 24.40 4.14
N ALA A 733 -3.64 24.38 2.85
CA ALA A 733 -4.49 25.37 2.19
C ALA A 733 -5.61 24.73 1.35
N TRP A 734 -6.19 23.65 1.85
CA TRP A 734 -7.25 22.91 1.18
C TRP A 734 -8.64 23.09 1.84
N VAL A 735 -9.70 23.00 1.04
CA VAL A 735 -11.10 23.00 1.50
C VAL A 735 -12.00 22.26 0.52
N ARG A 736 -12.86 21.38 1.05
CA ARG A 736 -13.83 20.55 0.33
C ARG A 736 -15.25 21.03 0.52
N ILE A 737 -16.03 21.00 -0.56
CA ILE A 737 -17.48 21.03 -0.54
C ILE A 737 -18.02 19.81 -1.30
N GLY A 738 -18.90 19.02 -0.67
CA GLY A 738 -19.37 17.75 -1.25
C GLY A 738 -20.83 17.76 -1.69
N LYS A 739 -21.14 16.99 -2.74
CA LYS A 739 -22.48 16.59 -3.16
C LYS A 739 -22.57 15.06 -3.12
N ARG A 740 -23.53 14.53 -2.37
CA ARG A 740 -23.89 13.10 -2.39
C ARG A 740 -25.08 12.87 -3.32
N PHE A 741 -25.03 11.79 -4.08
CA PHE A 741 -26.16 11.40 -4.91
C PHE A 741 -27.20 10.67 -4.06
N PRO A 742 -28.52 10.94 -4.22
CA PRO A 742 -29.56 10.26 -3.47
C PRO A 742 -29.57 8.73 -3.68
N GLN A 743 -29.10 8.29 -4.84
CA GLN A 743 -28.88 6.90 -5.22
C GLN A 743 -27.56 6.80 -5.99
N PRO A 744 -26.82 5.68 -5.89
CA PRO A 744 -25.66 5.47 -6.75
C PRO A 744 -26.03 5.57 -8.23
N LEU A 745 -25.19 6.24 -9.02
CA LEU A 745 -25.36 6.39 -10.46
C LEU A 745 -24.48 5.39 -11.22
N ASP A 746 -25.00 4.86 -12.32
CA ASP A 746 -24.21 4.11 -13.30
C ASP A 746 -23.74 5.06 -14.41
N LEU A 747 -22.44 5.36 -14.38
CA LEU A 747 -21.71 6.17 -15.35
C LEU A 747 -20.77 5.33 -16.21
N SER A 748 -20.99 4.02 -16.34
CA SER A 748 -20.11 3.11 -17.11
C SER A 748 -19.95 3.53 -18.58
N GLN A 749 -20.95 4.20 -19.14
CA GLN A 749 -20.96 4.79 -20.49
C GLN A 749 -20.58 6.28 -20.53
N HIS A 750 -20.35 6.92 -19.38
CA HIS A 750 -20.10 8.36 -19.23
C HIS A 750 -18.90 8.63 -18.30
N ARG A 751 -17.72 8.13 -18.69
CA ARG A 751 -16.55 8.10 -17.80
C ARG A 751 -15.76 9.40 -17.73
N GLY A 752 -15.98 10.35 -18.66
CA GLY A 752 -15.33 11.66 -18.63
C GLY A 752 -16.20 12.71 -17.92
N LEU A 753 -15.61 13.77 -17.39
CA LEU A 753 -16.32 14.95 -16.91
C LEU A 753 -16.08 16.15 -17.82
N GLY A 754 -17.15 16.90 -18.10
CA GLY A 754 -17.08 18.18 -18.79
C GLY A 754 -17.54 19.32 -17.90
N VAL A 755 -16.76 20.40 -17.86
CA VAL A 755 -17.11 21.61 -17.12
C VAL A 755 -16.53 22.86 -17.78
N TRP A 756 -17.31 23.93 -17.80
CA TRP A 756 -16.79 25.27 -18.06
C TRP A 756 -16.50 25.98 -16.74
N VAL A 757 -15.31 26.55 -16.64
CA VAL A 757 -14.83 27.31 -15.47
C VAL A 757 -14.54 28.75 -15.91
N TYR A 758 -15.11 29.71 -15.21
CA TYR A 758 -14.71 31.11 -15.28
C TYR A 758 -13.67 31.35 -14.20
N GLY A 759 -12.40 31.47 -14.60
CA GLY A 759 -11.27 31.68 -13.69
C GLY A 759 -11.09 33.15 -13.31
N ASP A 760 -10.53 33.40 -12.13
CA ASP A 760 -10.12 34.73 -11.66
C ASP A 760 -8.61 35.02 -11.85
N GLY A 761 -7.82 33.98 -12.15
CA GLY A 761 -6.39 34.05 -12.43
C GLY A 761 -5.51 34.16 -11.19
N GLN A 762 -5.98 33.75 -10.01
CA GLN A 762 -5.22 33.87 -8.75
C GLN A 762 -4.32 32.66 -8.44
N GLY A 763 -4.38 31.59 -9.25
CA GLY A 763 -3.42 30.48 -9.22
C GLY A 763 -3.76 29.36 -8.24
N GLU A 764 -4.92 29.41 -7.58
CA GLU A 764 -5.44 28.31 -6.78
C GLU A 764 -5.69 27.06 -7.63
N LEU A 765 -5.73 25.90 -6.97
CA LEU A 765 -6.03 24.63 -7.61
C LEU A 765 -7.46 24.23 -7.30
N MET A 766 -8.26 23.97 -8.32
CA MET A 766 -9.51 23.23 -8.18
C MET A 766 -9.26 21.74 -8.37
N ASN A 767 -9.88 20.89 -7.56
CA ASN A 767 -9.97 19.46 -7.81
C ASN A 767 -11.45 19.02 -7.89
N PHE A 768 -11.79 18.38 -9.02
CA PHE A 768 -13.09 17.74 -9.25
C PHE A 768 -12.97 16.25 -8.96
N GLN A 769 -13.38 15.86 -7.76
CA GLN A 769 -13.14 14.53 -7.24
C GLN A 769 -14.42 13.70 -7.24
N SER A 770 -14.48 12.67 -8.10
CA SER A 770 -15.62 11.75 -8.13
C SER A 770 -15.43 10.60 -7.15
N ALA A 771 -16.49 10.15 -6.49
CA ALA A 771 -16.43 9.08 -5.50
C ALA A 771 -17.28 7.87 -5.92
N SER A 772 -16.77 6.65 -5.72
CA SER A 772 -17.46 5.39 -6.05
C SER A 772 -17.37 4.35 -4.94
N LEU A 773 -18.40 3.49 -4.84
CA LEU A 773 -18.39 2.30 -3.97
C LEU A 773 -17.78 1.11 -4.74
N ALA A 774 -16.47 1.14 -4.97
CA ALA A 774 -15.76 0.01 -5.57
C ALA A 774 -15.36 -1.03 -4.51
N HIS A 775 -14.61 -2.08 -4.92
CA HIS A 775 -14.09 -3.07 -3.98
C HIS A 775 -13.26 -2.41 -2.87
N HIS A 776 -12.50 -1.37 -3.23
CA HIS A 776 -11.96 -0.34 -2.35
C HIS A 776 -12.77 0.93 -2.58
N ASP A 777 -13.12 1.73 -1.56
CA ASP A 777 -13.70 3.05 -1.84
C ASP A 777 -12.69 3.88 -2.63
N THR A 778 -13.09 4.40 -3.79
CA THR A 778 -12.19 5.13 -4.69
C THR A 778 -12.65 6.54 -4.95
N GLU A 779 -11.66 7.43 -4.95
CA GLU A 779 -11.78 8.83 -5.31
C GLU A 779 -10.92 9.10 -6.54
N MET A 780 -11.43 9.88 -7.48
CA MET A 780 -10.75 10.18 -8.74
C MET A 780 -10.50 11.67 -8.85
N ASP A 781 -9.26 12.09 -8.63
CA ASP A 781 -8.82 13.48 -8.64
C ASP A 781 -8.61 14.01 -10.06
N HIS A 782 -9.09 15.23 -10.32
CA HIS A 782 -8.82 15.96 -11.57
C HIS A 782 -8.56 17.43 -11.28
N TYR A 783 -7.37 17.89 -11.66
CA TYR A 783 -6.84 19.18 -11.25
C TYR A 783 -6.99 20.24 -12.33
N VAL A 784 -7.56 21.39 -11.95
CA VAL A 784 -7.61 22.61 -12.76
C VAL A 784 -6.89 23.73 -12.01
N LYS A 785 -5.72 24.14 -12.50
CA LYS A 785 -5.03 25.33 -11.99
C LYS A 785 -5.69 26.58 -12.55
N VAL A 786 -6.06 27.53 -11.69
CA VAL A 786 -6.77 28.76 -12.08
C VAL A 786 -5.79 29.90 -12.33
N ASP A 787 -4.92 29.73 -13.33
CA ASP A 787 -3.97 30.74 -13.79
C ASP A 787 -4.48 31.59 -14.97
N PHE A 788 -5.79 31.48 -15.25
CA PHE A 788 -6.45 32.14 -16.37
C PHE A 788 -7.65 32.98 -15.90
N LYS A 789 -7.99 34.00 -16.69
CA LYS A 789 -9.20 34.81 -16.50
C LYS A 789 -10.25 34.48 -17.56
N GLY A 790 -11.51 34.46 -17.15
CA GLY A 790 -12.64 34.20 -18.06
C GLY A 790 -12.94 32.73 -18.28
N TRP A 791 -13.83 32.43 -19.24
CA TRP A 791 -14.33 31.08 -19.49
C TRP A 791 -13.31 30.17 -20.19
N ARG A 792 -13.09 28.98 -19.63
CA ARG A 792 -12.36 27.87 -20.24
C ARG A 792 -13.17 26.57 -20.06
N TYR A 793 -13.15 25.72 -21.07
CA TYR A 793 -13.74 24.38 -21.01
C TYR A 793 -12.67 23.33 -20.73
N PHE A 794 -13.00 22.38 -19.86
CA PHE A 794 -12.15 21.28 -19.44
C PHE A 794 -12.84 19.94 -19.68
N GLU A 795 -12.07 18.98 -20.19
CA GLU A 795 -12.41 17.56 -20.26
C GLU A 795 -11.52 16.83 -19.26
N LEU A 796 -12.12 16.33 -18.18
CA LEU A 796 -11.44 15.65 -17.09
C LEU A 796 -11.66 14.15 -17.24
N ILE A 797 -10.64 13.41 -17.63
CA ILE A 797 -10.76 12.01 -18.08
C ILE A 797 -9.82 11.08 -17.32
N GLU A 798 -8.51 11.33 -17.37
CA GLU A 798 -7.53 10.53 -16.64
C GLU A 798 -7.30 11.15 -15.24
N PRO A 799 -7.25 10.34 -14.16
CA PRO A 799 -6.93 10.83 -12.82
C PRO A 799 -5.54 11.49 -12.73
N ASP A 800 -5.41 12.58 -11.98
CA ASP A 800 -4.14 13.31 -11.76
C ASP A 800 -3.24 12.67 -10.68
N ALA A 801 -2.76 11.44 -10.93
CA ALA A 801 -1.88 10.74 -9.98
C ALA A 801 -0.43 11.27 -9.96
N GLU A 802 0.14 11.67 -11.11
CA GLU A 802 1.54 12.14 -11.18
C GLU A 802 1.78 13.46 -10.44
N ARG A 803 0.75 14.33 -10.42
CA ARG A 803 0.80 15.65 -9.79
C ARG A 803 0.32 15.62 -8.34
N PHE A 804 -0.02 14.45 -7.82
CA PHE A 804 -0.57 14.31 -6.48
C PHE A 804 0.38 14.89 -5.41
N GLU A 805 1.67 14.52 -5.49
CA GLU A 805 2.71 14.95 -4.55
C GLU A 805 3.07 16.45 -4.70
N GLU A 806 2.59 17.16 -5.73
CA GLU A 806 2.80 18.62 -5.86
C GLU A 806 1.96 19.43 -4.85
N TYR A 807 0.97 18.80 -4.23
CA TYR A 807 -0.02 19.45 -3.39
C TYR A 807 -0.18 18.73 -2.04
N SER A 808 -0.67 19.47 -1.05
CA SER A 808 -0.95 18.91 0.26
C SER A 808 -2.42 18.52 0.36
N TRP A 809 -2.69 17.27 0.75
CA TRP A 809 -4.04 16.72 0.85
C TRP A 809 -4.25 16.01 2.19
N PRO A 810 -5.46 16.07 2.77
CA PRO A 810 -5.78 15.31 3.96
C PRO A 810 -6.14 13.86 3.63
N TYR A 811 -6.47 13.57 2.37
CA TYR A 811 -6.77 12.23 1.87
C TYR A 811 -5.55 11.77 1.06
N ALA A 812 -4.79 10.83 1.61
CA ALA A 812 -3.75 10.00 0.96
C ALA A 812 -2.83 9.35 2.01
N ARG A 813 -3.39 9.09 3.18
CA ARG A 813 -2.67 8.34 4.19
C ARG A 813 -2.42 6.91 3.72
N CYS A 814 -3.28 6.36 2.86
CA CYS A 814 -3.06 5.13 2.11
C CYS A 814 -2.84 5.46 0.63
N LEU A 815 -1.66 5.13 0.10
CA LEU A 815 -1.28 5.50 -1.28
C LEU A 815 -2.02 4.70 -2.36
N TYR A 816 -2.55 3.52 -2.03
CA TYR A 816 -3.22 2.67 -3.02
C TYR A 816 -4.45 3.32 -3.66
N GLN A 817 -5.15 4.19 -2.94
CA GLN A 817 -6.29 4.93 -3.50
C GLN A 817 -5.88 5.80 -4.69
N ILE A 818 -4.66 6.34 -4.66
CA ILE A 818 -4.12 7.23 -5.71
C ILE A 818 -3.56 6.40 -6.87
N TYR A 819 -2.68 5.44 -6.55
CA TYR A 819 -1.83 4.80 -7.56
C TYR A 819 -2.32 3.43 -8.05
N ARG A 820 -3.19 2.74 -7.30
CA ARG A 820 -3.56 1.34 -7.57
C ARG A 820 -5.04 1.15 -7.91
N CYS A 821 -5.94 1.81 -7.20
CA CYS A 821 -7.36 1.46 -7.27
C CYS A 821 -8.07 2.05 -8.50
N GLY A 822 -8.90 1.23 -9.16
CA GLY A 822 -9.78 1.65 -10.27
C GLY A 822 -11.17 2.09 -9.81
N THR A 823 -11.89 2.82 -10.66
CA THR A 823 -13.20 3.40 -10.35
C THR A 823 -14.34 2.44 -10.69
N ALA A 824 -15.29 2.26 -9.77
CA ALA A 824 -16.53 1.52 -10.06
C ALA A 824 -17.59 2.46 -10.66
N PHE A 825 -17.46 2.77 -11.95
CA PHE A 825 -18.39 3.66 -12.65
C PHE A 825 -19.86 3.24 -12.56
N GLN A 826 -20.16 1.97 -12.31
CA GLN A 826 -21.51 1.45 -12.10
C GLN A 826 -22.13 1.84 -10.73
N LYS A 827 -21.35 2.42 -9.81
CA LYS A 827 -21.75 2.74 -8.41
C LYS A 827 -21.15 4.07 -7.94
N MET A 828 -21.34 5.13 -8.71
CA MET A 828 -20.88 6.47 -8.35
C MET A 828 -21.79 7.08 -7.28
N VAL A 829 -21.23 7.62 -6.19
CA VAL A 829 -21.99 8.07 -5.02
C VAL A 829 -21.90 9.56 -4.74
N GLY A 830 -20.99 10.28 -5.38
CA GLY A 830 -20.94 11.72 -5.24
C GLY A 830 -19.84 12.41 -6.03
N LEU A 831 -19.83 13.73 -5.88
CA LEU A 831 -18.84 14.65 -6.44
C LEU A 831 -18.39 15.60 -5.33
N ASN A 832 -17.11 15.60 -5.02
CA ASN A 832 -16.46 16.55 -4.14
C ASN A 832 -15.77 17.63 -4.99
N LEU A 833 -15.89 18.89 -4.58
CA LEU A 833 -15.14 20.00 -5.15
C LEU A 833 -14.16 20.51 -4.09
N TRP A 834 -12.89 20.54 -4.44
CA TRP A 834 -11.83 21.00 -3.55
C TRP A 834 -11.16 22.24 -4.11
N TYR A 835 -10.89 23.22 -3.26
CA TYR A 835 -9.81 24.17 -3.52
C TYR A 835 -8.55 23.74 -2.77
N ASN A 836 -7.39 23.98 -3.36
CA ASN A 836 -6.08 23.92 -2.75
C ASN A 836 -5.28 25.18 -3.10
N ASN A 837 -4.25 25.51 -2.33
CA ASN A 837 -3.41 26.69 -2.53
C ASN A 837 -4.20 28.02 -2.65
N VAL A 838 -5.29 28.17 -1.90
CA VAL A 838 -5.96 29.49 -1.78
C VAL A 838 -4.98 30.47 -1.13
N PRO A 839 -4.68 31.64 -1.74
CA PRO A 839 -3.65 32.55 -1.25
C PRO A 839 -3.83 32.92 0.23
N ALA A 840 -2.75 32.90 1.01
CA ALA A 840 -2.77 33.26 2.43
C ALA A 840 -3.33 34.68 2.62
N GLY A 841 -4.30 34.84 3.54
CA GLY A 841 -5.03 36.10 3.75
C GLY A 841 -5.96 36.50 2.59
N GLY A 842 -6.06 35.68 1.53
CA GLY A 842 -6.72 35.99 0.27
C GLY A 842 -8.10 35.36 0.11
N LYS A 843 -8.75 35.71 -1.01
CA LYS A 843 -10.06 35.17 -1.42
C LYS A 843 -10.08 34.90 -2.91
N VAL A 844 -10.68 33.79 -3.31
CA VAL A 844 -10.86 33.40 -4.71
C VAL A 844 -12.34 33.36 -5.09
N LYS A 845 -12.65 33.58 -6.36
CA LYS A 845 -14.03 33.60 -6.87
C LYS A 845 -14.09 33.16 -8.33
N CYS A 846 -14.57 31.95 -8.53
CA CYS A 846 -14.79 31.38 -9.85
C CYS A 846 -16.28 31.09 -10.12
N TYR A 847 -16.62 30.78 -11.37
CA TYR A 847 -17.96 30.35 -11.75
C TYR A 847 -17.93 29.04 -12.54
N LEU A 848 -18.80 28.10 -12.17
CA LEU A 848 -18.90 26.79 -12.80
C LEU A 848 -20.21 26.69 -13.59
N SER A 849 -20.12 26.30 -14.86
CA SER A 849 -21.30 25.78 -15.58
C SER A 849 -21.63 24.36 -15.11
N PRO A 850 -22.83 23.82 -15.41
CA PRO A 850 -23.19 22.47 -14.98
C PRO A 850 -22.09 21.44 -15.22
N VAL A 851 -21.76 20.66 -14.19
CA VAL A 851 -20.80 19.55 -14.33
C VAL A 851 -21.55 18.37 -14.91
N LYS A 852 -21.06 17.83 -16.02
CA LYS A 852 -21.69 16.73 -16.73
C LYS A 852 -20.75 15.54 -16.86
N ALA A 853 -21.28 14.34 -16.71
CA ALA A 853 -20.61 13.12 -17.14
C ALA A 853 -20.84 12.91 -18.64
N LEU A 854 -19.78 12.61 -19.37
CA LEU A 854 -19.71 12.56 -20.82
C LEU A 854 -19.19 11.20 -21.29
N PRO A 855 -19.67 10.68 -22.44
CA PRO A 855 -19.11 9.48 -23.03
C PRO A 855 -17.67 9.73 -23.48
N LEU A 856 -16.82 8.70 -23.38
CA LEU A 856 -15.49 8.75 -23.97
C LEU A 856 -15.58 8.38 -25.45
N VAL A 857 -14.88 9.13 -26.28
CA VAL A 857 -14.82 8.95 -27.73
C VAL A 857 -13.36 8.82 -28.16
N LYS A 858 -13.12 7.94 -29.14
CA LYS A 858 -11.80 7.84 -29.75
C LYS A 858 -11.50 9.11 -30.54
N ASN A 859 -10.32 9.66 -30.29
CA ASN A 859 -9.73 10.72 -31.06
C ASN A 859 -8.74 10.14 -32.07
N LYS A 860 -8.47 10.90 -33.13
CA LYS A 860 -7.50 10.56 -34.16
C LYS A 860 -6.67 11.81 -34.47
N LEU A 861 -5.40 11.76 -34.10
CA LEU A 861 -4.42 12.81 -34.41
C LEU A 861 -4.02 12.63 -35.88
N VAL A 862 -4.41 13.56 -36.75
CA VAL A 862 -4.11 13.52 -38.18
C VAL A 862 -2.91 14.41 -38.46
N ARG A 863 -1.86 13.85 -39.06
CA ARG A 863 -0.63 14.58 -39.41
C ARG A 863 -0.07 15.43 -38.25
N PRO A 864 0.22 14.83 -37.07
CA PRO A 864 0.73 15.59 -35.94
C PRO A 864 2.06 16.29 -36.27
N ALA A 865 2.27 17.46 -35.70
CA ALA A 865 3.41 18.33 -35.92
C ALA A 865 3.93 18.87 -34.58
N VAL A 866 5.24 18.84 -34.39
CA VAL A 866 5.92 19.38 -33.21
C VAL A 866 6.88 20.46 -33.65
N THR A 867 6.72 21.66 -33.09
CA THR A 867 7.62 22.80 -33.30
C THR A 867 8.46 22.99 -32.05
N VAL A 868 9.77 23.09 -32.22
CA VAL A 868 10.72 23.38 -31.14
C VAL A 868 11.55 24.59 -31.54
N ASN A 869 11.54 25.63 -30.71
CA ASN A 869 12.28 26.88 -30.94
C ASN A 869 12.10 27.43 -32.38
N GLY A 870 10.86 27.44 -32.87
CA GLY A 870 10.50 27.95 -34.19
C GLY A 870 10.74 27.00 -35.38
N ARG A 871 11.24 25.77 -35.17
CA ARG A 871 11.41 24.77 -36.24
C ARG A 871 10.42 23.63 -36.09
N THR A 872 9.71 23.30 -37.18
CA THR A 872 8.63 22.32 -37.17
C THR A 872 9.04 21.01 -37.84
N LEU A 873 8.70 19.90 -37.18
CA LEU A 873 8.74 18.54 -37.72
C LEU A 873 7.31 18.00 -37.83
N VAL A 874 6.95 17.45 -38.97
CA VAL A 874 5.61 16.90 -39.24
C VAL A 874 5.69 15.38 -39.42
N PHE A 875 4.75 14.65 -38.82
CA PHE A 875 4.63 13.21 -38.95
C PHE A 875 3.41 12.89 -39.80
N PRO A 876 3.56 12.46 -41.07
CA PRO A 876 2.44 12.27 -41.99
C PRO A 876 1.70 10.94 -41.74
N VAL A 877 1.08 10.83 -40.56
CA VAL A 877 0.41 9.61 -40.08
C VAL A 877 -0.86 9.95 -39.31
N GLU A 878 -1.72 8.96 -39.10
CA GLU A 878 -2.84 9.03 -38.16
C GLU A 878 -2.52 8.23 -36.90
N ILE A 879 -2.76 8.82 -35.72
CA ILE A 879 -2.60 8.15 -34.43
C ILE A 879 -3.95 8.13 -33.72
N GLU A 880 -4.58 6.96 -33.61
CA GLU A 880 -5.84 6.77 -32.89
C GLU A 880 -5.59 6.66 -31.37
N SER A 881 -6.55 7.06 -30.53
CA SER A 881 -6.48 6.89 -29.07
C SER A 881 -5.96 5.52 -28.63
N GLY A 882 -4.97 5.52 -27.73
CA GLY A 882 -4.27 4.32 -27.27
C GLY A 882 -3.00 4.01 -28.08
N SER A 883 -2.95 4.37 -29.36
CA SER A 883 -1.75 4.28 -30.20
C SER A 883 -0.74 5.38 -29.89
N TYR A 884 0.50 5.15 -30.29
CA TYR A 884 1.58 6.11 -30.09
C TYR A 884 2.65 6.03 -31.18
N LEU A 885 3.39 7.11 -31.36
CA LEU A 885 4.54 7.23 -32.24
C LEU A 885 5.79 7.52 -31.41
N GLU A 886 6.90 6.86 -31.73
CA GLU A 886 8.22 7.15 -31.17
C GLU A 886 9.17 7.59 -32.28
N PHE A 887 9.95 8.63 -32.00
CA PHE A 887 10.90 9.25 -32.90
C PHE A 887 12.24 9.45 -32.18
N TYR A 888 13.26 8.71 -32.59
CA TYR A 888 14.64 8.87 -32.09
C TYR A 888 15.57 9.45 -33.15
N SER A 889 15.25 9.26 -34.44
CA SER A 889 15.98 9.85 -35.57
C SER A 889 15.15 9.78 -36.86
N ARG A 890 15.64 10.37 -37.96
CA ARG A 890 14.96 10.28 -39.27
C ARG A 890 14.70 8.84 -39.73
N ASP A 891 15.61 7.93 -39.39
CA ASP A 891 15.56 6.53 -39.79
C ASP A 891 14.92 5.62 -38.72
N ASP A 892 14.65 6.18 -37.52
CA ASP A 892 13.99 5.50 -36.42
C ASP A 892 12.78 6.29 -35.92
N CYS A 893 11.69 6.10 -36.65
CA CYS A 893 10.39 6.69 -36.40
C CYS A 893 9.31 5.64 -36.67
N ARG A 894 8.59 5.23 -35.62
CA ARG A 894 7.69 4.07 -35.67
C ARG A 894 6.34 4.39 -35.04
N LEU A 895 5.29 3.87 -35.65
CA LEU A 895 3.94 3.90 -35.12
C LEU A 895 3.62 2.56 -34.46
N PHE A 896 2.99 2.62 -33.29
CA PHE A 896 2.56 1.48 -32.51
C PHE A 896 1.07 1.55 -32.20
N GLY A 897 0.44 0.38 -32.13
CA GLY A 897 -0.94 0.24 -31.70
C GLY A 897 -1.10 0.26 -30.18
N PRO A 898 -2.35 0.19 -29.67
CA PRO A 898 -2.60 0.23 -28.23
C PRO A 898 -2.03 -0.96 -27.45
N LYS A 899 -1.77 -2.09 -28.12
CA LYS A 899 -1.07 -3.24 -27.55
C LYS A 899 0.43 -3.21 -27.82
N ARG A 900 0.99 -2.03 -28.12
CA ARG A 900 2.41 -1.82 -28.48
C ARG A 900 2.87 -2.65 -29.69
N GLU A 901 1.93 -3.13 -30.50
CA GLU A 901 2.24 -3.83 -31.74
C GLU A 901 2.75 -2.83 -32.79
N PRO A 902 3.82 -3.14 -33.54
CA PRO A 902 4.32 -2.23 -34.57
C PRO A 902 3.32 -2.14 -35.73
N LEU A 903 2.88 -0.93 -36.06
CA LEU A 903 1.96 -0.66 -37.17
C LEU A 903 2.69 -0.19 -38.43
N GLY A 904 3.87 0.42 -38.29
CA GLY A 904 4.69 0.80 -39.44
C GLY A 904 5.79 1.80 -39.12
N ARG A 905 6.66 2.07 -40.11
CA ARG A 905 7.64 3.15 -40.07
C ARG A 905 7.02 4.43 -40.64
N VAL A 906 7.33 5.57 -40.04
CA VAL A 906 6.83 6.89 -40.48
C VAL A 906 8.02 7.72 -40.94
N LYS A 907 7.95 8.32 -42.12
CA LYS A 907 9.01 9.24 -42.60
C LYS A 907 8.61 10.68 -42.24
N PRO A 908 9.30 11.33 -41.29
CA PRO A 908 8.95 12.70 -40.92
C PRO A 908 9.33 13.71 -42.02
N GLU A 909 8.53 14.76 -42.13
CA GLU A 909 8.68 15.87 -43.07
C GLU A 909 9.22 17.13 -42.34
N GLY A 910 10.15 17.85 -42.97
CA GLY A 910 10.84 19.00 -42.36
C GLY A 910 12.21 18.66 -41.76
N ASP A 911 12.93 19.68 -41.29
CA ASP A 911 14.22 19.53 -40.62
C ASP A 911 14.04 19.10 -39.16
N ILE A 912 14.92 18.24 -38.66
CA ILE A 912 14.88 17.82 -37.25
C ILE A 912 15.25 19.02 -36.38
N PRO A 913 14.35 19.50 -35.50
CA PRO A 913 14.65 20.60 -34.59
C PRO A 913 15.76 20.22 -33.61
N LEU A 914 16.46 21.22 -33.10
CA LEU A 914 17.48 21.03 -32.08
C LEU A 914 16.92 21.51 -30.74
N LEU A 915 17.01 20.63 -29.75
CA LEU A 915 16.76 20.94 -28.36
C LEU A 915 18.01 21.66 -27.82
N ALA A 916 17.86 22.91 -27.40
CA ALA A 916 18.92 23.66 -26.72
C ALA A 916 19.15 23.10 -25.31
N ALA A 917 20.32 23.34 -24.73
CA ALA A 917 20.49 23.15 -23.28
C ALA A 917 19.62 24.17 -22.53
N GLY A 918 18.97 23.75 -21.44
CA GLY A 918 18.06 24.59 -20.67
C GLY A 918 16.64 24.65 -21.25
N GLU A 919 15.99 25.81 -21.15
CA GLU A 919 14.59 25.98 -21.57
C GLU A 919 14.40 25.91 -23.10
N ASN A 920 13.33 25.25 -23.53
CA ASN A 920 12.91 25.12 -24.91
C ASN A 920 11.41 25.37 -25.02
N GLU A 921 10.99 26.14 -26.03
CA GLU A 921 9.58 26.35 -26.33
C GLU A 921 9.10 25.27 -27.30
N ILE A 922 8.01 24.59 -26.92
CA ILE A 922 7.42 23.49 -27.67
C ILE A 922 6.01 23.88 -28.08
N THR A 923 5.64 23.60 -29.33
CA THR A 923 4.26 23.67 -29.80
C THR A 923 3.86 22.37 -30.48
N PHE A 924 2.75 21.78 -30.07
CA PHE A 924 2.11 20.64 -30.73
C PHE A 924 0.91 21.09 -31.57
N ASN A 925 0.75 20.54 -32.76
CA ASN A 925 -0.43 20.72 -33.60
C ASN A 925 -0.79 19.41 -34.27
N CYS A 926 -2.05 19.25 -34.67
CA CYS A 926 -2.49 18.17 -35.55
C CYS A 926 -3.78 18.60 -36.25
N GLY A 927 -4.09 17.95 -37.37
CA GLY A 927 -5.47 17.87 -37.83
C GLY A 927 -6.28 16.99 -36.88
N ALA A 928 -7.55 17.33 -36.70
CA ALA A 928 -8.51 16.55 -35.90
C ALA A 928 -9.85 16.52 -36.65
N SER A 929 -10.70 15.55 -36.32
CA SER A 929 -12.10 15.64 -36.75
C SER A 929 -12.78 16.78 -36.01
N GLU A 930 -13.67 17.53 -36.68
CA GLU A 930 -14.33 18.71 -36.07
C GLU A 930 -15.17 18.39 -34.81
N ALA A 931 -15.46 17.10 -34.56
CA ALA A 931 -16.38 16.67 -33.52
C ALA A 931 -15.75 16.49 -32.13
N VAL A 932 -14.42 16.38 -32.00
CA VAL A 932 -13.74 16.07 -30.73
C VAL A 932 -12.45 16.88 -30.55
N ARG A 933 -12.06 17.15 -29.30
CA ARG A 933 -10.81 17.87 -29.02
C ARG A 933 -9.60 16.96 -29.25
N PRO A 934 -8.56 17.39 -29.98
CA PRO A 934 -7.33 16.61 -30.06
C PRO A 934 -6.61 16.58 -28.71
N ARG A 935 -6.57 15.39 -28.08
CA ARG A 935 -5.84 15.13 -26.83
C ARG A 935 -4.65 14.19 -27.08
N ALA A 936 -3.49 14.54 -26.52
CA ALA A 936 -2.26 13.77 -26.67
C ALA A 936 -1.33 13.92 -25.46
N ASN A 937 -0.56 12.88 -25.14
CA ASN A 937 0.66 13.04 -24.35
C ASN A 937 1.84 13.20 -25.31
N VAL A 938 2.63 14.27 -25.15
CA VAL A 938 3.88 14.49 -25.88
C VAL A 938 5.03 14.41 -24.89
N THR A 939 5.91 13.44 -25.07
CA THR A 939 7.11 13.26 -24.26
C THR A 939 8.32 13.73 -25.05
N ILE A 940 9.00 14.78 -24.59
CA ILE A 940 10.27 15.21 -25.16
C ILE A 940 11.38 14.41 -24.50
N ILE A 941 12.24 13.81 -25.31
CA ILE A 941 13.29 12.89 -24.86
C ILE A 941 14.65 13.53 -25.11
N SER A 942 15.51 13.49 -24.10
CA SER A 942 16.90 13.94 -24.20
C SER A 942 17.85 13.01 -23.43
N GLN A 943 19.09 12.93 -23.89
CA GLN A 943 20.14 12.08 -23.34
C GLN A 943 21.38 12.89 -22.93
N GLY A 944 22.07 12.45 -21.88
CA GLY A 944 23.31 13.07 -21.39
C GLY A 944 24.55 12.68 -22.22
N GLY A 945 25.63 13.46 -22.13
CA GLY A 945 26.90 13.10 -22.78
C GLY A 945 27.77 12.13 -21.97
N GLU A 946 27.55 12.06 -20.66
CA GLU A 946 28.40 11.32 -19.72
C GLU A 946 27.70 10.06 -19.20
N PRO A 947 28.04 8.86 -19.70
CA PRO A 947 27.46 7.61 -19.19
C PRO A 947 28.03 7.24 -17.82
N LEU A 948 27.22 6.57 -17.00
CA LEU A 948 27.69 5.95 -15.76
C LEU A 948 28.30 4.58 -16.07
N ARG A 949 29.57 4.41 -15.72
CA ARG A 949 30.34 3.18 -15.94
C ARG A 949 30.86 2.61 -14.62
N ARG A 950 31.15 1.31 -14.62
CA ARG A 950 31.73 0.61 -13.47
C ARG A 950 33.18 1.02 -13.20
#